data_AF-A0A7C5NND4-F1
#
_entry.id   AF-A0A7C5NND4-F1
#
_cell.length_a   1.000
_cell.length_b   1.000
_cell.length_c   1.000
_cell.angle_alpha   90.00
_cell.angle_beta   90.00
_cell.angle_gamma   90.00
#
_symmetry.space_group_name_H-M   'P 1'
#
loop_
_entity.id
_entity.type
_entity.pdbx_description
1 polymer ?
#
loop_
_entity_poly.entity_id
_entity_poly.type
_entity_poly.pdbx_seq_one_letter_code
_entity_poly.pdbx_strand_id
1 'polypeptide(L)'
;MTRSPNVNWTRPAPRRMACCWPWGWCQEAVGFSQKIPLSVNRSPPGAFNRMWGIARMPTDNVSREDRTMKMHTPFGPWRGSLATLLSALFLLLTAFALGGCADVGDDSGDADGELVIGLTDAEGDFATYTVDVKSLTLTKANGEVVQALPLSTRVDFAQYTEMTEFLTVASVSSGLYVQAEMVLDYSNADIQVEDASGNAVKADSIVDADGNPVSELSVAVKLEGRNSLRIAPGVPAHLTLDFDLKASNSVAFSPDPIVTVEPLLLAELDVEKFKTHRLRGPLADVDVANGTFDVIVRPFHRHMSHRDIARHFGTITVTTTDDTVFEVDGEGYQGNAGLVAMEALPRFSATLVRGDIKLNPRRFVASEVYAGSSVPGGDADVITGNVIARSGDILTVKGATLIRAGGSVMFNDEVIVHLDDDTIVKRQLDMGGEYDIDDISVGQRVRIFGVVDSPLARRLEMKAKRVQMRFTILRGTVVETGITPVEPVPVTPLVIDLQAIDGRNVSLFDFSGTGTDAGNDADPDAYEIETASLDLTGLSDGTPVKVRGFVTPFGSAPADFTAHSISDVTLMKGIMRISWAPASGDAITSVSADGMRLSLEGVGRFHHVSRGRVVVDLTRLSEPPSIVPRTGGEGLYLISQAGAHRLHTTFAGFADDLAVRLGDGALVRQLAASGPFDDATARMTSGFVMVSME
;
A
#
# COMPACT_ATOMS: atom_id res chain seq x y z
N MET A 1 48.32 46.32 -13.57
CA MET A 1 48.33 47.74 -13.12
C MET A 1 46.90 48.06 -12.70
N THR A 2 46.57 48.71 -11.57
CA THR A 2 47.42 49.33 -10.53
C THR A 2 46.65 49.51 -9.20
N ARG A 3 47.28 49.15 -8.07
CA ARG A 3 47.09 49.56 -6.65
C ARG A 3 45.71 49.95 -6.07
N SER A 4 45.40 49.35 -4.92
CA SER A 4 44.42 49.79 -3.89
C SER A 4 44.86 51.08 -3.16
N PRO A 5 44.01 51.60 -2.24
CA PRO A 5 44.39 51.52 -0.82
C PRO A 5 43.24 51.15 0.17
N ASN A 6 43.60 50.82 1.41
CA ASN A 6 42.68 50.43 2.51
C ASN A 6 42.24 51.62 3.37
N VAL A 7 41.07 51.53 4.02
CA VAL A 7 40.78 52.15 5.34
C VAL A 7 39.91 51.18 6.17
N ASN A 8 40.29 50.94 7.43
CA ASN A 8 39.49 50.21 8.43
C ASN A 8 38.63 51.17 9.27
N TRP A 9 37.44 50.74 9.71
CA TRP A 9 36.84 51.23 10.96
C TRP A 9 36.05 50.13 11.70
N THR A 10 36.00 50.26 13.03
CA THR A 10 35.60 49.23 14.01
C THR A 10 34.10 49.17 14.29
N ARG A 11 33.57 47.98 14.65
CA ARG A 11 32.26 47.82 15.30
C ARG A 11 32.41 47.52 16.81
N PRO A 12 31.51 48.02 17.68
CA PRO A 12 31.61 47.82 19.12
C PRO A 12 30.76 46.64 19.66
N ALA A 13 31.21 46.11 20.81
CA ALA A 13 30.36 45.47 21.82
C ALA A 13 30.09 46.51 22.95
N PRO A 14 29.29 46.26 24.01
CA PRO A 14 28.61 45.02 24.39
C PRO A 14 27.14 45.22 24.86
N ARG A 15 26.49 44.14 25.34
CA ARG A 15 25.91 44.09 26.70
C ARG A 15 25.56 42.67 27.14
N ARG A 16 25.86 42.34 28.40
CA ARG A 16 25.27 41.19 29.13
C ARG A 16 24.11 41.71 29.99
N MET A 17 23.14 40.86 30.25
CA MET A 17 22.32 40.88 31.47
C MET A 17 22.27 39.47 32.05
N ALA A 18 22.15 39.34 33.36
CA ALA A 18 22.17 38.07 34.08
C ALA A 18 21.30 38.13 35.33
N CYS A 19 20.48 37.09 35.53
CA CYS A 19 19.73 36.66 36.72
C CYS A 19 19.17 35.26 36.38
N CYS A 20 19.01 34.28 37.28
CA CYS A 20 19.59 34.00 38.59
C CYS A 20 19.53 32.46 38.84
N TRP A 21 20.38 31.93 39.71
CA TRP A 21 20.30 30.58 40.31
C TRP A 21 19.33 30.57 41.52
N PRO A 22 18.99 29.45 42.20
CA PRO A 22 19.57 28.08 42.26
C PRO A 22 18.55 26.97 41.88
N TRP A 23 18.72 25.65 42.06
CA TRP A 23 19.65 24.75 42.81
C TRP A 23 20.24 23.72 41.81
N GLY A 24 21.44 23.12 41.96
CA GLY A 24 21.94 22.31 43.08
C GLY A 24 21.36 20.88 42.96
N TRP A 25 22.13 19.80 42.73
CA TRP A 25 23.45 19.43 43.29
C TRP A 25 24.53 19.07 42.24
N CYS A 26 25.77 18.92 42.71
CA CYS A 26 26.89 18.32 41.99
C CYS A 26 27.49 17.17 42.81
N GLN A 27 28.12 16.19 42.15
CA GLN A 27 29.26 15.49 42.74
C GLN A 27 30.23 14.99 41.66
N GLU A 28 31.49 15.39 41.77
CA GLU A 28 32.60 14.94 40.93
C GLU A 28 33.51 13.96 41.69
N ALA A 29 33.99 12.92 41.00
CA ALA A 29 35.26 12.21 41.23
C ALA A 29 35.50 11.33 39.97
N VAL A 30 36.55 11.48 39.16
CA VAL A 30 37.98 11.28 39.45
C VAL A 30 38.20 9.91 40.12
N GLY A 31 38.76 8.87 39.51
CA GLY A 31 39.46 8.73 38.22
C GLY A 31 40.89 8.20 38.43
N PHE A 32 41.24 7.04 37.87
CA PHE A 32 42.57 6.35 37.89
C PHE A 32 42.41 5.03 37.07
N SER A 33 43.40 4.21 36.72
CA SER A 33 44.65 4.41 35.94
C SER A 33 45.32 3.04 35.73
N GLN A 34 45.86 2.75 34.52
CA GLN A 34 46.67 1.56 34.14
C GLN A 34 45.95 0.18 34.23
N LYS A 35 46.08 -0.82 33.35
CA LYS A 35 47.09 -1.30 32.36
C LYS A 35 48.18 -2.23 32.94
N ILE A 36 48.00 -3.56 32.80
CA ILE A 36 48.97 -4.56 32.25
C ILE A 36 48.40 -6.01 32.35
N PRO A 37 48.66 -6.92 31.37
CA PRO A 37 48.11 -8.30 31.33
C PRO A 37 49.14 -9.42 31.63
N LEU A 38 48.67 -10.67 31.74
CA LEU A 38 49.32 -11.99 31.50
C LEU A 38 48.24 -13.09 31.80
N SER A 39 48.25 -14.35 31.34
CA SER A 39 48.63 -15.04 30.07
C SER A 39 48.56 -16.57 30.30
N VAL A 40 48.21 -17.40 29.29
CA VAL A 40 48.75 -18.79 29.11
C VAL A 40 48.26 -19.86 30.15
N ASN A 41 47.91 -21.13 29.86
CA ASN A 41 48.13 -22.05 28.71
C ASN A 41 47.12 -23.24 28.63
N ARG A 42 47.06 -23.89 27.44
CA ARG A 42 46.82 -25.33 27.14
C ARG A 42 45.49 -26.07 27.45
N SER A 43 44.99 -26.72 26.39
CA SER A 43 44.01 -27.82 26.33
C SER A 43 44.70 -29.19 26.02
N PRO A 44 43.98 -30.31 25.76
CA PRO A 44 42.78 -30.84 26.41
C PRO A 44 43.16 -32.17 27.15
N PRO A 45 43.11 -33.44 26.62
CA PRO A 45 42.24 -34.16 25.66
C PRO A 45 41.45 -35.37 26.29
N GLY A 46 40.47 -35.95 25.57
CA GLY A 46 39.86 -37.25 25.92
C GLY A 46 38.58 -37.59 25.12
N ALA A 47 38.46 -38.83 24.61
CA ALA A 47 37.33 -39.32 23.80
C ALA A 47 37.01 -40.80 24.09
N PHE A 48 36.06 -41.40 23.34
CA PHE A 48 35.51 -42.79 23.39
C PHE A 48 34.35 -43.05 24.40
N ASN A 49 33.38 -43.96 24.17
CA ASN A 49 32.72 -44.48 22.94
C ASN A 49 31.55 -45.45 23.31
N ARG A 50 30.53 -45.62 22.44
CA ARG A 50 29.60 -46.81 22.33
C ARG A 50 28.65 -47.12 23.53
N MET A 51 27.56 -47.92 23.44
CA MET A 51 26.66 -48.43 22.37
C MET A 51 25.50 -49.27 23.00
N TRP A 52 24.50 -49.69 22.20
CA TRP A 52 23.39 -50.67 22.48
C TRP A 52 22.11 -50.14 23.18
N GLY A 53 20.89 -50.62 22.85
CA GLY A 53 20.48 -51.39 21.67
C GLY A 53 19.18 -52.25 21.76
N ILE A 54 18.22 -52.00 20.85
CA ILE A 54 17.33 -52.95 20.13
C ILE A 54 16.32 -53.85 20.89
N ALA A 55 15.02 -53.67 20.62
CA ALA A 55 14.00 -54.71 20.30
C ALA A 55 12.60 -54.06 20.08
N ARG A 56 11.56 -54.70 19.53
CA ARG A 56 11.29 -55.39 18.23
C ARG A 56 9.79 -55.78 18.26
N MET A 57 9.11 -55.59 17.13
CA MET A 57 7.76 -56.05 16.72
C MET A 57 7.46 -57.55 17.01
N PRO A 58 6.19 -58.08 16.98
CA PRO A 58 5.36 -58.10 15.75
C PRO A 58 3.80 -58.20 15.77
N THR A 59 3.21 -57.70 14.66
CA THR A 59 2.10 -58.18 13.76
C THR A 59 0.70 -58.66 14.20
N ASP A 60 -0.20 -58.60 13.19
CA ASP A 60 -1.43 -59.41 12.92
C ASP A 60 -2.82 -58.98 13.50
N ASN A 61 -3.97 -59.15 12.81
CA ASN A 61 -4.31 -59.12 11.36
C ASN A 61 -5.86 -59.11 11.11
N VAL A 62 -6.31 -58.96 9.84
CA VAL A 62 -7.58 -59.46 9.23
C VAL A 62 -8.97 -58.86 9.59
N SER A 63 -9.47 -57.99 8.69
CA SER A 63 -10.80 -57.92 8.00
C SER A 63 -12.20 -57.95 8.68
N ARG A 64 -13.12 -57.12 8.10
CA ARG A 64 -14.59 -57.30 7.90
C ARG A 64 -15.48 -57.43 9.17
N GLU A 65 -16.79 -57.16 9.14
CA GLU A 65 -17.77 -57.07 8.04
C GLU A 65 -18.90 -56.02 8.29
N ASP A 66 -19.81 -55.84 7.33
CA ASP A 66 -20.96 -54.92 7.34
C ASP A 66 -22.24 -55.55 7.93
N ARG A 67 -23.04 -54.79 8.70
CA ARG A 67 -24.52 -54.71 8.56
C ARG A 67 -25.24 -53.75 9.53
N THR A 68 -26.44 -53.36 9.11
CA THR A 68 -27.40 -52.51 9.85
C THR A 68 -28.52 -53.32 10.51
N MET A 69 -29.10 -52.83 11.62
CA MET A 69 -30.54 -52.53 11.78
C MET A 69 -31.04 -52.45 13.24
N LYS A 70 -32.23 -51.82 13.36
CA LYS A 70 -33.15 -51.63 14.50
C LYS A 70 -33.54 -52.99 15.17
N MET A 71 -34.22 -53.09 16.33
CA MET A 71 -35.30 -52.23 16.86
C MET A 71 -35.74 -52.58 18.31
N HIS A 72 -36.51 -51.67 18.92
CA HIS A 72 -37.52 -51.87 19.98
C HIS A 72 -37.21 -52.02 21.49
N THR A 73 -38.05 -51.29 22.25
CA THR A 73 -38.36 -51.28 23.70
C THR A 73 -39.16 -52.51 24.16
N PRO A 74 -39.35 -52.73 25.49
CA PRO A 74 -40.68 -52.44 26.06
C PRO A 74 -40.75 -52.05 27.58
N PHE A 75 -41.97 -51.71 28.03
CA PHE A 75 -42.53 -51.66 29.41
C PHE A 75 -42.21 -50.51 30.40
N GLY A 76 -43.24 -49.69 30.66
CA GLY A 76 -43.71 -49.37 32.03
C GLY A 76 -44.88 -50.31 32.41
N PRO A 77 -45.86 -49.94 33.27
CA PRO A 77 -46.10 -48.65 33.96
C PRO A 77 -46.48 -48.76 35.46
N TRP A 78 -46.71 -47.62 36.15
CA TRP A 78 -47.69 -47.55 37.26
C TRP A 78 -48.31 -46.13 37.43
N ARG A 79 -49.28 -45.97 38.35
CA ARG A 79 -50.31 -44.90 38.34
C ARG A 79 -50.30 -43.98 39.58
N GLY A 80 -50.79 -42.74 39.41
CA GLY A 80 -51.21 -41.80 40.47
C GLY A 80 -51.77 -40.50 39.87
N SER A 81 -52.81 -39.88 40.46
CA SER A 81 -53.62 -38.82 39.79
C SER A 81 -54.19 -37.74 40.74
N LEU A 82 -54.73 -36.65 40.14
CA LEU A 82 -55.44 -35.48 40.74
C LEU A 82 -54.53 -34.43 41.45
N ALA A 83 -54.55 -33.11 41.17
CA ALA A 83 -55.60 -32.05 41.12
C ALA A 83 -55.73 -31.29 42.47
N THR A 84 -55.95 -29.97 42.59
CA THR A 84 -56.18 -28.87 41.62
C THR A 84 -56.04 -27.48 42.30
N LEU A 85 -55.67 -26.44 41.51
CA LEU A 85 -56.03 -25.01 41.65
C LEU A 85 -55.55 -24.14 42.86
N LEU A 86 -55.56 -22.82 42.60
CA LEU A 86 -55.46 -21.66 43.52
C LEU A 86 -54.10 -21.26 44.11
N SER A 87 -53.47 -20.24 43.50
CA SER A 87 -53.26 -18.92 44.16
C SER A 87 -52.72 -17.89 43.17
N ALA A 88 -53.50 -16.82 42.91
CA ALA A 88 -53.04 -15.64 42.18
C ALA A 88 -52.81 -14.50 43.18
N LEU A 89 -51.54 -14.16 43.45
CA LEU A 89 -51.18 -13.01 44.28
C LEU A 89 -49.78 -12.49 43.93
N PHE A 90 -49.68 -11.73 42.84
CA PHE A 90 -48.47 -10.97 42.49
C PHE A 90 -48.86 -9.62 41.86
N LEU A 91 -49.25 -8.68 42.71
CA LEU A 91 -49.58 -7.30 42.33
C LEU A 91 -49.33 -6.39 43.54
N LEU A 92 -48.59 -5.31 43.32
CA LEU A 92 -48.02 -4.40 44.34
C LEU A 92 -46.96 -5.09 45.24
N LEU A 93 -45.92 -4.41 45.76
CA LEU A 93 -45.75 -2.96 45.90
C LEU A 93 -44.26 -2.55 45.93
N THR A 94 -43.80 -1.79 44.93
CA THR A 94 -42.76 -0.75 45.05
C THR A 94 -42.84 0.14 43.81
N ALA A 95 -42.99 1.45 44.01
CA ALA A 95 -43.30 2.39 42.93
C ALA A 95 -42.58 3.74 43.13
N PHE A 96 -42.08 4.28 42.02
CA PHE A 96 -41.79 5.70 41.76
C PHE A 96 -40.98 6.54 42.76
N ALA A 97 -39.84 7.04 42.26
CA ALA A 97 -39.50 8.46 42.35
C ALA A 97 -39.10 8.96 40.95
N LEU A 98 -39.75 10.02 40.45
CA LEU A 98 -39.42 10.72 39.20
C LEU A 98 -38.50 11.92 39.48
N GLY A 99 -37.71 12.35 38.49
CA GLY A 99 -36.87 13.55 38.64
C GLY A 99 -35.94 13.85 37.47
N GLY A 100 -36.49 14.21 36.31
CA GLY A 100 -35.71 14.66 35.15
C GLY A 100 -36.65 14.94 33.98
N CYS A 101 -36.76 16.19 33.55
CA CYS A 101 -37.73 16.59 32.54
C CYS A 101 -37.29 16.18 31.13
N ALA A 102 -38.12 15.37 30.46
CA ALA A 102 -38.20 15.43 29.02
C ALA A 102 -38.96 16.72 28.65
N ASP A 103 -38.24 17.73 28.17
CA ASP A 103 -38.87 18.87 27.52
C ASP A 103 -39.27 18.43 26.11
N VAL A 104 -40.55 18.54 25.77
CA VAL A 104 -41.06 18.07 24.47
C VAL A 104 -40.89 19.19 23.46
N GLY A 105 -39.63 19.39 23.05
CA GLY A 105 -39.29 20.15 21.85
C GLY A 105 -39.78 19.38 20.63
N ASP A 106 -40.73 19.96 19.91
CA ASP A 106 -41.15 19.52 18.57
C ASP A 106 -40.06 19.94 17.56
N ASP A 107 -38.93 19.24 17.62
CA ASP A 107 -37.79 19.44 16.73
C ASP A 107 -37.61 18.19 15.86
N SER A 108 -38.08 18.28 14.61
CA SER A 108 -37.80 17.30 13.56
C SER A 108 -36.39 17.49 13.01
N GLY A 109 -35.40 17.50 13.89
CA GLY A 109 -33.99 17.64 13.52
C GLY A 109 -33.50 16.42 12.76
N ASP A 110 -32.77 16.66 11.66
CA ASP A 110 -32.03 15.62 10.95
C ASP A 110 -30.99 15.04 11.92
N ALA A 111 -31.30 13.90 12.52
CA ALA A 111 -30.38 13.23 13.44
C ALA A 111 -29.11 12.80 12.70
N ASP A 112 -27.94 13.08 13.27
CA ASP A 112 -26.66 12.77 12.63
C ASP A 112 -26.37 11.26 12.55
N GLY A 113 -25.62 10.87 11.53
CA GLY A 113 -24.96 9.57 11.44
C GLY A 113 -23.44 9.71 11.25
N GLU A 114 -22.73 8.63 11.50
CA GLU A 114 -21.27 8.58 11.35
C GLU A 114 -20.89 8.08 9.95
N LEU A 115 -19.99 8.81 9.29
CA LEU A 115 -19.41 8.44 8.00
C LEU A 115 -17.88 8.38 8.09
N VAL A 116 -17.35 7.18 7.94
CA VAL A 116 -15.92 6.93 7.75
C VAL A 116 -15.57 7.10 6.27
N ILE A 117 -14.52 7.86 5.95
CA ILE A 117 -14.05 8.06 4.58
C ILE A 117 -12.60 7.58 4.43
N GLY A 118 -12.37 6.72 3.44
CA GLY A 118 -11.04 6.23 3.05
C GLY A 118 -10.63 6.75 1.67
N LEU A 119 -9.33 7.00 1.49
CA LEU A 119 -8.72 7.25 0.18
C LEU A 119 -7.97 6.02 -0.31
N THR A 120 -8.09 5.75 -1.62
CA THR A 120 -7.28 4.78 -2.33
C THR A 120 -6.93 5.25 -3.75
N ASP A 121 -6.08 4.52 -4.44
CA ASP A 121 -5.57 4.83 -5.79
C ASP A 121 -5.42 3.56 -6.64
N ALA A 122 -5.51 3.68 -7.97
CA ALA A 122 -5.21 2.63 -8.93
C ALA A 122 -3.73 2.66 -9.34
N GLU A 123 -3.22 1.62 -10.00
CA GLU A 123 -1.79 1.52 -10.32
C GLU A 123 -1.34 2.52 -11.41
N GLY A 124 -0.94 3.72 -11.00
CA GLY A 124 -0.34 4.76 -11.85
C GLY A 124 1.14 4.55 -12.20
N ASP A 125 1.61 5.34 -13.16
CA ASP A 125 3.01 5.37 -13.66
C ASP A 125 3.92 6.31 -12.82
N PHE A 126 3.46 6.70 -11.62
CA PHE A 126 4.10 7.70 -10.75
C PHE A 126 4.98 7.03 -9.66
N ALA A 127 6.07 7.70 -9.31
CA ALA A 127 6.91 7.39 -8.15
C ALA A 127 6.45 8.14 -6.88
N THR A 128 5.86 9.33 -7.05
CA THR A 128 5.24 10.17 -6.02
C THR A 128 4.12 10.98 -6.68
N TYR A 129 2.97 11.15 -6.01
CA TYR A 129 1.90 12.05 -6.47
C TYR A 129 1.34 12.81 -5.27
N THR A 130 2.11 13.80 -4.81
CA THR A 130 1.78 14.60 -3.63
C THR A 130 1.01 15.86 -4.03
N VAL A 131 -0.23 15.99 -3.56
CA VAL A 131 -1.11 17.17 -3.73
C VAL A 131 -1.82 17.52 -2.41
N ASP A 132 -2.36 18.73 -2.29
CA ASP A 132 -3.16 19.13 -1.12
C ASP A 132 -4.66 18.96 -1.39
N VAL A 133 -5.33 18.09 -0.63
CA VAL A 133 -6.80 18.04 -0.61
C VAL A 133 -7.29 19.23 0.19
N LYS A 134 -8.07 20.13 -0.42
CA LYS A 134 -8.62 21.35 0.21
C LYS A 134 -9.91 21.09 0.97
N SER A 135 -10.83 20.35 0.36
CA SER A 135 -12.17 20.05 0.88
C SER A 135 -12.71 18.75 0.31
N LEU A 136 -13.70 18.17 1.01
CA LEU A 136 -14.48 17.04 0.54
C LEU A 136 -15.94 17.24 0.94
N THR A 137 -16.78 17.59 -0.03
CA THR A 137 -18.20 17.86 0.14
C THR A 137 -19.06 16.69 -0.31
N LEU A 138 -20.24 16.56 0.31
CA LEU A 138 -21.24 15.55 0.01
C LEU A 138 -22.59 16.22 -0.21
N THR A 139 -23.25 15.95 -1.34
CA THR A 139 -24.53 16.55 -1.69
C THR A 139 -25.68 15.56 -1.46
N LYS A 140 -26.64 15.93 -0.62
CA LYS A 140 -27.89 15.18 -0.41
C LYS A 140 -28.83 15.30 -1.62
N ALA A 141 -29.75 14.35 -1.76
CA ALA A 141 -30.80 14.36 -2.78
C ALA A 141 -31.77 15.55 -2.70
N ASN A 142 -31.79 16.31 -1.59
CA ASN A 142 -32.55 17.55 -1.42
C ASN A 142 -31.76 18.81 -1.90
N GLY A 143 -30.49 18.68 -2.29
CA GLY A 143 -29.60 19.78 -2.67
C GLY A 143 -28.77 20.39 -1.53
N GLU A 144 -28.90 19.89 -0.29
CA GLU A 144 -28.05 20.27 0.84
C GLU A 144 -26.62 19.75 0.65
N VAL A 145 -25.62 20.57 0.98
CA VAL A 145 -24.19 20.23 0.85
C VAL A 145 -23.55 20.24 2.24
N VAL A 146 -22.90 19.12 2.59
CA VAL A 146 -22.19 18.94 3.87
C VAL A 146 -20.69 18.80 3.62
N GLN A 147 -19.86 19.50 4.40
CA GLN A 147 -18.41 19.35 4.41
C GLN A 147 -18.02 18.15 5.30
N ALA A 148 -17.32 17.16 4.74
CA ALA A 148 -16.82 15.99 5.47
C ALA A 148 -15.32 16.10 5.83
N LEU A 149 -14.55 16.95 5.14
CA LEU A 149 -13.15 17.22 5.49
C LEU A 149 -13.04 18.49 6.36
N PRO A 150 -12.58 18.40 7.62
CA PRO A 150 -12.58 19.53 8.56
C PRO A 150 -11.49 20.58 8.24
N LEU A 151 -10.37 20.13 7.66
CA LEU A 151 -9.16 20.90 7.38
C LEU A 151 -8.48 20.30 6.16
N SER A 152 -7.91 21.15 5.30
CA SER A 152 -7.08 20.70 4.18
C SER A 152 -5.92 19.80 4.66
N THR A 153 -5.57 18.78 3.87
CA THR A 153 -4.47 17.87 4.17
C THR A 153 -3.68 17.49 2.93
N ARG A 154 -2.37 17.33 3.08
CA ARG A 154 -1.49 16.81 2.03
C ARG A 154 -1.68 15.30 1.88
N VAL A 155 -1.70 14.80 0.65
CA VAL A 155 -1.86 13.38 0.34
C VAL A 155 -0.87 13.00 -0.77
N ASP A 156 -0.15 11.90 -0.58
CA ASP A 156 0.66 11.25 -1.61
C ASP A 156 -0.09 10.01 -2.10
N PHE A 157 -0.81 10.15 -3.22
CA PHE A 157 -1.75 9.12 -3.70
C PHE A 157 -1.06 7.82 -4.13
N ALA A 158 0.16 7.92 -4.67
CA ALA A 158 0.96 6.77 -5.12
C ALA A 158 1.21 5.73 -4.01
N GLN A 159 1.11 6.12 -2.72
CA GLN A 159 1.21 5.20 -1.58
C GLN A 159 -0.03 4.31 -1.38
N TYR A 160 -1.14 4.58 -2.06
CA TYR A 160 -2.45 3.93 -1.84
C TYR A 160 -2.86 2.96 -2.96
N THR A 161 -1.98 2.75 -3.94
CA THR A 161 -2.04 1.66 -4.92
C THR A 161 -2.31 0.29 -4.27
N GLU A 162 -1.70 0.02 -3.11
CA GLU A 162 -1.77 -1.26 -2.38
C GLU A 162 -2.52 -1.20 -1.03
N MET A 163 -3.15 -0.07 -0.67
CA MET A 163 -3.88 0.08 0.62
C MET A 163 -4.94 1.19 0.59
N THR A 164 -5.81 1.23 1.60
CA THR A 164 -6.76 2.33 1.81
C THR A 164 -6.36 3.10 3.07
N GLU A 165 -6.11 4.41 3.01
CA GLU A 165 -5.83 5.25 4.19
C GLU A 165 -7.13 5.91 4.67
N PHE A 166 -7.45 5.81 5.98
CA PHE A 166 -8.55 6.58 6.56
C PHE A 166 -8.24 8.08 6.59
N LEU A 167 -9.10 8.88 5.96
CA LEU A 167 -8.95 10.33 5.82
C LEU A 167 -9.64 11.08 6.96
N THR A 168 -10.88 10.71 7.27
CA THR A 168 -11.75 11.43 8.22
C THR A 168 -12.91 10.55 8.66
N VAL A 169 -13.39 10.76 9.88
CA VAL A 169 -14.70 10.31 10.36
C VAL A 169 -15.54 11.55 10.64
N ALA A 170 -16.58 11.74 9.83
CA ALA A 170 -17.45 12.89 9.89
C ALA A 170 -18.81 12.50 10.51
N SER A 171 -19.27 13.27 11.49
CA SER A 171 -20.69 13.31 11.84
C SER A 171 -21.40 14.16 10.79
N VAL A 172 -22.36 13.58 10.08
CA VAL A 172 -23.13 14.27 9.03
C VAL A 172 -24.62 13.98 9.18
N SER A 173 -25.44 14.99 8.83
CA SER A 173 -26.89 14.93 8.94
C SER A 173 -27.44 13.73 8.13
N SER A 174 -28.35 12.94 8.72
CA SER A 174 -28.85 11.73 8.03
C SER A 174 -29.59 12.06 6.72
N GLY A 175 -29.63 11.09 5.81
CA GLY A 175 -30.21 11.31 4.49
C GLY A 175 -29.71 10.36 3.41
N LEU A 176 -30.01 10.71 2.17
CA LEU A 176 -29.52 10.05 0.96
C LEU A 176 -28.62 11.02 0.20
N TYR A 177 -27.35 10.67 0.06
CA TYR A 177 -26.33 11.44 -0.65
C TYR A 177 -26.14 10.90 -2.07
N VAL A 178 -26.05 11.82 -3.03
CA VAL A 178 -26.11 11.56 -4.48
C VAL A 178 -24.88 12.07 -5.24
N GLN A 179 -23.97 12.79 -4.56
CA GLN A 179 -22.69 13.22 -5.10
C GLN A 179 -21.66 13.37 -3.97
N ALA A 180 -20.40 13.07 -4.27
CA ALA A 180 -19.24 13.54 -3.52
C ALA A 180 -18.37 14.43 -4.44
N GLU A 181 -17.74 15.46 -3.88
CA GLU A 181 -16.84 16.36 -4.61
C GLU A 181 -15.60 16.67 -3.76
N MET A 182 -14.42 16.50 -4.35
CA MET A 182 -13.12 16.76 -3.74
C MET A 182 -12.44 17.91 -4.48
N VAL A 183 -11.83 18.84 -3.75
CA VAL A 183 -11.02 19.92 -4.34
C VAL A 183 -9.54 19.63 -4.07
N LEU A 184 -8.74 19.61 -5.13
CA LEU A 184 -7.31 19.37 -5.11
C LEU A 184 -6.54 20.65 -5.44
N ASP A 185 -5.48 20.95 -4.68
CA ASP A 185 -4.55 22.06 -4.91
C ASP A 185 -3.19 21.52 -5.38
N TYR A 186 -2.81 21.95 -6.58
CA TYR A 186 -1.58 21.58 -7.27
C TYR A 186 -0.47 22.64 -7.09
N SER A 187 -0.77 23.79 -6.46
CA SER A 187 0.17 24.92 -6.29
C SER A 187 1.42 24.59 -5.47
N ASN A 188 1.39 23.48 -4.72
CA ASN A 188 2.51 22.94 -3.95
C ASN A 188 2.78 21.46 -4.27
N ALA A 189 2.40 21.01 -5.48
CA ALA A 189 2.49 19.60 -5.85
C ALA A 189 3.94 19.11 -6.01
N ASP A 190 4.15 17.86 -5.63
CA ASP A 190 5.36 17.09 -5.93
C ASP A 190 4.93 15.80 -6.65
N ILE A 191 4.93 15.87 -7.98
CA ILE A 191 4.57 14.78 -8.88
C ILE A 191 5.85 14.32 -9.58
N GLN A 192 6.19 13.04 -9.43
CA GLN A 192 7.41 12.46 -9.97
C GLN A 192 7.08 11.21 -10.77
N VAL A 193 7.59 11.14 -12.00
CA VAL A 193 7.31 10.07 -12.98
C VAL A 193 8.61 9.31 -13.24
N GLU A 194 8.53 7.99 -13.42
CA GLU A 194 9.71 7.19 -13.77
C GLU A 194 10.09 7.37 -15.26
N ASP A 195 11.36 7.70 -15.52
CA ASP A 195 11.88 7.96 -16.87
C ASP A 195 12.10 6.65 -17.69
N ALA A 196 12.85 6.72 -18.79
CA ALA A 196 13.18 5.52 -19.58
C ALA A 196 14.16 4.55 -18.90
N SER A 197 14.79 4.99 -17.80
CA SER A 197 15.76 4.24 -16.99
C SER A 197 15.26 4.02 -15.55
N GLY A 198 13.97 4.25 -15.27
CA GLY A 198 13.35 4.07 -13.96
C GLY A 198 13.63 5.19 -12.93
N ASN A 199 14.32 6.28 -13.29
CA ASN A 199 14.60 7.36 -12.35
C ASN A 199 13.36 8.23 -12.13
N ALA A 200 13.11 8.62 -10.88
CA ALA A 200 12.05 9.56 -10.54
C ALA A 200 12.43 10.97 -11.01
N VAL A 201 11.76 11.47 -12.06
CA VAL A 201 11.92 12.83 -12.57
C VAL A 201 10.70 13.64 -12.20
N LYS A 202 10.92 14.80 -11.58
CA LYS A 202 9.84 15.71 -11.17
C LYS A 202 9.21 16.40 -12.38
N ALA A 203 7.88 16.39 -12.43
CA ALA A 203 7.11 17.20 -13.36
C ALA A 203 6.94 18.62 -12.78
N ASP A 204 7.63 19.59 -13.38
CA ASP A 204 7.43 21.03 -13.10
C ASP A 204 6.36 21.66 -14.02
N SER A 205 5.90 20.93 -15.05
CA SER A 205 4.79 21.33 -15.93
C SER A 205 3.58 20.43 -15.69
N ILE A 206 2.56 20.98 -15.02
CA ILE A 206 1.28 20.32 -14.71
C ILE A 206 0.18 21.13 -15.40
N VAL A 207 -0.53 20.53 -16.35
CA VAL A 207 -1.50 21.20 -17.23
C VAL A 207 -2.83 20.47 -17.33
N ASP A 208 -3.88 21.16 -17.79
CA ASP A 208 -5.16 20.57 -18.17
C ASP A 208 -5.15 20.05 -19.63
N ALA A 209 -6.27 19.49 -20.08
CA ALA A 209 -6.43 18.98 -21.44
C ALA A 209 -6.32 20.06 -22.54
N ASP A 210 -6.59 21.32 -22.21
CA ASP A 210 -6.43 22.48 -23.12
C ASP A 210 -4.99 23.05 -23.08
N GLY A 211 -4.12 22.53 -22.20
CA GLY A 211 -2.72 22.92 -22.04
C GLY A 211 -2.48 24.09 -21.07
N ASN A 212 -3.47 24.52 -20.29
CA ASN A 212 -3.31 25.58 -19.29
C ASN A 212 -2.72 25.02 -17.98
N PRO A 213 -1.91 25.77 -17.23
CA PRO A 213 -1.32 25.31 -15.97
C PRO A 213 -2.38 25.12 -14.87
N VAL A 214 -2.38 23.95 -14.21
CA VAL A 214 -3.33 23.62 -13.14
C VAL A 214 -2.83 24.11 -11.78
N SER A 215 -3.66 24.87 -11.07
CA SER A 215 -3.42 25.30 -9.68
C SER A 215 -4.44 24.72 -8.69
N GLU A 216 -5.72 24.67 -9.07
CA GLU A 216 -6.80 24.09 -8.28
C GLU A 216 -7.78 23.35 -9.19
N LEU A 217 -8.34 22.23 -8.72
CA LEU A 217 -9.11 21.30 -9.53
C LEU A 217 -10.21 20.61 -8.71
N SER A 218 -11.48 20.85 -9.05
CA SER A 218 -12.63 20.12 -8.50
C SER A 218 -12.79 18.78 -9.22
N VAL A 219 -13.01 17.71 -8.47
CA VAL A 219 -13.29 16.36 -8.99
C VAL A 219 -14.54 15.82 -8.30
N ALA A 220 -15.58 15.49 -9.07
CA ALA A 220 -16.88 15.08 -8.54
C ALA A 220 -17.32 13.71 -9.07
N VAL A 221 -17.99 12.94 -8.21
CA VAL A 221 -18.47 11.59 -8.49
C VAL A 221 -19.91 11.42 -8.04
N LYS A 222 -20.74 10.81 -8.89
CA LYS A 222 -22.17 10.55 -8.64
C LYS A 222 -22.38 9.30 -7.80
N LEU A 223 -23.16 9.44 -6.73
CA LEU A 223 -23.54 8.40 -5.79
C LEU A 223 -24.95 7.89 -6.14
N GLU A 224 -25.07 7.21 -7.29
CA GLU A 224 -26.34 6.78 -7.87
C GLU A 224 -26.51 5.25 -7.85
N GLY A 225 -27.76 4.77 -7.83
CA GLY A 225 -28.09 3.34 -7.87
C GLY A 225 -27.48 2.57 -6.70
N ARG A 226 -26.63 1.57 -7.00
CA ARG A 226 -25.93 0.76 -6.00
C ARG A 226 -24.88 1.55 -5.20
N ASN A 227 -24.40 2.67 -5.75
CA ASN A 227 -23.40 3.53 -5.11
C ASN A 227 -24.04 4.71 -4.37
N SER A 228 -25.35 4.65 -4.09
CA SER A 228 -26.06 5.71 -3.35
C SER A 228 -25.84 5.61 -1.84
N LEU A 229 -25.29 6.68 -1.26
CA LEU A 229 -24.83 6.69 0.12
C LEU A 229 -25.96 7.10 1.07
N ARG A 230 -26.46 6.15 1.86
CA ARG A 230 -27.45 6.42 2.90
C ARG A 230 -26.78 6.54 4.27
N ILE A 231 -26.93 7.70 4.90
CA ILE A 231 -26.52 7.94 6.29
C ILE A 231 -27.75 7.80 7.19
N ALA A 232 -27.60 7.11 8.32
CA ALA A 232 -28.64 6.94 9.33
C ALA A 232 -28.02 6.91 10.75
N PRO A 233 -28.72 7.41 11.78
CA PRO A 233 -28.21 7.39 13.16
C PRO A 233 -27.93 5.97 13.65
N GLY A 234 -26.79 5.77 14.32
CA GLY A 234 -26.39 4.47 14.87
C GLY A 234 -26.01 3.40 13.82
N VAL A 235 -25.92 3.75 12.54
CA VAL A 235 -25.49 2.85 11.45
C VAL A 235 -24.21 3.41 10.81
N PRO A 236 -23.01 2.93 11.19
CA PRO A 236 -21.75 3.46 10.67
C PRO A 236 -21.64 3.28 9.15
N ALA A 237 -21.54 4.39 8.42
CA ALA A 237 -21.36 4.41 6.98
C ALA A 237 -19.87 4.38 6.60
N HIS A 238 -19.57 3.93 5.38
CA HIS A 238 -18.23 3.95 4.80
C HIS A 238 -18.30 4.43 3.35
N LEU A 239 -17.35 5.26 2.95
CA LEU A 239 -17.15 5.71 1.58
C LEU A 239 -15.66 5.58 1.23
N THR A 240 -15.33 4.71 0.28
CA THR A 240 -14.01 4.66 -0.33
C THR A 240 -14.01 5.57 -1.55
N LEU A 241 -13.04 6.48 -1.63
CA LEU A 241 -12.79 7.30 -2.80
C LEU A 241 -11.51 6.81 -3.46
N ASP A 242 -11.63 6.33 -4.69
CA ASP A 242 -10.55 5.81 -5.51
C ASP A 242 -10.19 6.88 -6.57
N PHE A 243 -9.03 7.49 -6.42
CA PHE A 243 -8.52 8.51 -7.34
C PHE A 243 -7.55 7.83 -8.30
N ASP A 244 -8.09 7.18 -9.34
CA ASP A 244 -7.31 6.39 -10.31
C ASP A 244 -6.26 7.28 -11.00
N LEU A 245 -5.01 7.27 -10.52
CA LEU A 245 -3.95 8.13 -11.06
C LEU A 245 -3.67 7.88 -12.55
N LYS A 246 -3.97 6.68 -13.07
CA LYS A 246 -3.67 6.27 -14.44
C LYS A 246 -4.75 6.67 -15.44
N ALA A 247 -6.00 6.74 -14.99
CA ALA A 247 -7.09 7.37 -15.74
C ALA A 247 -7.08 8.89 -15.57
N SER A 248 -6.63 9.40 -14.42
CA SER A 248 -6.62 10.82 -14.07
C SER A 248 -5.50 11.65 -14.71
N ASN A 249 -4.50 11.01 -15.34
CA ASN A 249 -3.33 11.70 -15.87
C ASN A 249 -2.78 11.04 -17.14
N SER A 250 -2.19 11.84 -18.03
CA SER A 250 -1.23 11.39 -19.04
C SER A 250 0.11 12.11 -18.90
N VAL A 251 1.19 11.49 -19.38
CA VAL A 251 2.55 12.06 -19.30
C VAL A 251 3.23 12.04 -20.66
N ALA A 252 3.79 13.18 -21.06
CA ALA A 252 4.65 13.32 -22.23
C ALA A 252 6.06 13.75 -21.79
N PHE A 253 7.10 13.22 -22.43
CA PHE A 253 8.51 13.56 -22.15
C PHE A 253 9.09 14.36 -23.31
N SER A 254 9.49 15.63 -23.11
CA SER A 254 10.05 16.47 -24.19
C SER A 254 10.80 17.73 -23.72
N PRO A 255 12.07 17.65 -23.30
CA PRO A 255 12.76 16.45 -22.80
C PRO A 255 12.33 16.11 -21.36
N ASP A 256 11.92 17.13 -20.60
CA ASP A 256 11.36 17.03 -19.25
C ASP A 256 9.92 16.48 -19.30
N PRO A 257 9.40 15.88 -18.20
CA PRO A 257 8.03 15.39 -18.15
C PRO A 257 7.00 16.52 -17.97
N ILE A 258 6.00 16.51 -18.86
CA ILE A 258 4.76 17.28 -18.77
C ILE A 258 3.65 16.32 -18.34
N VAL A 259 2.92 16.67 -17.29
CA VAL A 259 1.76 15.92 -16.79
C VAL A 259 0.48 16.65 -17.16
N THR A 260 -0.37 16.02 -17.95
CA THR A 260 -1.72 16.49 -18.27
C THR A 260 -2.72 15.81 -17.35
N VAL A 261 -3.53 16.57 -16.62
CA VAL A 261 -4.45 16.10 -15.59
C VAL A 261 -5.90 16.16 -16.10
N GLU A 262 -6.57 15.01 -16.10
CA GLU A 262 -7.96 14.82 -16.52
C GLU A 262 -8.67 13.93 -15.46
N PRO A 263 -9.00 14.47 -14.28
CA PRO A 263 -9.15 13.68 -13.06
C PRO A 263 -10.41 12.80 -13.06
N LEU A 264 -10.23 11.50 -12.81
CA LEU A 264 -11.31 10.53 -12.67
C LEU A 264 -11.41 10.03 -11.23
N LEU A 265 -12.35 10.58 -10.47
CA LEU A 265 -12.70 10.09 -9.15
C LEU A 265 -13.77 9.00 -9.24
N LEU A 266 -13.49 7.83 -8.68
CA LEU A 266 -14.45 6.75 -8.50
C LEU A 266 -14.86 6.65 -7.02
N ALA A 267 -16.11 6.29 -6.77
CA ALA A 267 -16.66 6.10 -5.43
C ALA A 267 -17.15 4.66 -5.26
N GLU A 268 -16.66 4.00 -4.23
CA GLU A 268 -17.00 2.63 -3.88
C GLU A 268 -17.55 2.57 -2.44
N LEU A 269 -18.78 2.05 -2.31
CA LEU A 269 -19.43 1.82 -1.01
C LEU A 269 -19.22 0.38 -0.51
N ASP A 270 -18.76 -0.51 -1.38
CA ASP A 270 -18.40 -1.87 -1.03
C ASP A 270 -17.02 -1.88 -0.37
N VAL A 271 -16.90 -2.61 0.73
CA VAL A 271 -15.70 -2.65 1.56
C VAL A 271 -14.91 -3.95 1.34
N GLU A 272 -15.48 -4.92 0.60
CA GLU A 272 -14.90 -6.25 0.41
C GLU A 272 -13.81 -6.30 -0.68
N LYS A 273 -13.52 -5.19 -1.36
CA LYS A 273 -12.43 -5.04 -2.35
C LYS A 273 -11.01 -4.99 -1.73
N PHE A 274 -10.57 -6.11 -1.16
CA PHE A 274 -9.19 -6.64 -1.07
C PHE A 274 -7.99 -5.78 -0.58
N LYS A 275 -8.14 -4.47 -0.32
CA LYS A 275 -7.05 -3.63 0.19
C LYS A 275 -7.06 -3.57 1.71
N THR A 276 -5.91 -3.87 2.33
CA THR A 276 -5.69 -3.62 3.76
C THR A 276 -5.89 -2.14 4.05
N HIS A 277 -6.67 -1.84 5.08
CA HIS A 277 -6.91 -0.47 5.54
C HIS A 277 -5.81 -0.03 6.52
N ARG A 278 -5.43 1.25 6.45
CA ARG A 278 -4.42 1.89 7.28
C ARG A 278 -5.06 3.05 8.05
N LEU A 279 -4.80 3.09 9.35
CA LEU A 279 -5.24 4.14 10.28
C LEU A 279 -4.02 4.77 10.93
N ARG A 280 -4.05 6.09 11.11
CA ARG A 280 -2.99 6.86 11.76
C ARG A 280 -3.56 7.93 12.67
N GLY A 281 -2.85 8.19 13.76
CA GLY A 281 -3.05 9.34 14.63
C GLY A 281 -2.74 9.05 16.09
N PRO A 282 -3.00 10.01 16.99
CA PRO A 282 -2.70 9.86 18.40
C PRO A 282 -3.70 8.93 19.11
N LEU A 283 -3.17 8.09 20.01
CA LEU A 283 -3.90 7.19 20.89
C LEU A 283 -4.85 7.96 21.81
N ALA A 284 -6.15 7.67 21.73
CA ALA A 284 -7.20 8.36 22.46
C ALA A 284 -7.56 7.67 23.78
N ASP A 285 -7.63 6.34 23.80
CA ASP A 285 -7.96 5.50 24.97
C ASP A 285 -7.59 4.04 24.67
N VAL A 286 -7.46 3.21 25.71
CA VAL A 286 -7.24 1.76 25.60
C VAL A 286 -8.18 1.03 26.56
N ASP A 287 -8.86 0.00 26.08
CA ASP A 287 -9.70 -0.90 26.87
C ASP A 287 -9.22 -2.35 26.64
N VAL A 288 -8.33 -2.78 27.54
CA VAL A 288 -7.76 -4.14 27.54
C VAL A 288 -8.85 -5.20 27.80
N ALA A 289 -9.91 -4.86 28.54
CA ALA A 289 -10.96 -5.82 28.91
C ALA A 289 -11.91 -6.15 27.76
N ASN A 290 -12.17 -5.19 26.85
CA ASN A 290 -12.96 -5.39 25.64
C ASN A 290 -12.13 -5.68 24.38
N GLY A 291 -10.80 -5.71 24.47
CA GLY A 291 -9.92 -6.01 23.33
C GLY A 291 -9.86 -4.88 22.31
N THR A 292 -9.90 -3.62 22.76
CA THR A 292 -10.10 -2.44 21.91
C THR A 292 -9.23 -1.24 22.30
N PHE A 293 -8.95 -0.36 21.34
CA PHE A 293 -8.37 0.96 21.62
C PHE A 293 -8.87 2.02 20.62
N ASP A 294 -8.93 3.28 21.04
CA ASP A 294 -9.37 4.39 20.19
C ASP A 294 -8.18 5.13 19.58
N VAL A 295 -8.23 5.44 18.28
CA VAL A 295 -7.29 6.34 17.61
C VAL A 295 -8.03 7.57 17.10
N ILE A 296 -7.58 8.77 17.46
CA ILE A 296 -8.06 10.01 16.85
C ILE A 296 -7.51 10.04 15.42
N VAL A 297 -8.36 10.10 14.41
CA VAL A 297 -7.90 10.06 13.01
C VAL A 297 -7.05 11.29 12.73
N ARG A 298 -5.92 11.10 12.03
CA ARG A 298 -5.03 12.17 11.62
C ARG A 298 -4.36 11.81 10.30
N PRO A 299 -4.86 12.29 9.14
CA PRO A 299 -4.19 12.09 7.87
C PRO A 299 -2.79 12.75 7.87
N PHE A 300 -1.91 12.13 7.09
CA PHE A 300 -0.53 12.48 6.72
C PHE A 300 0.11 13.72 7.40
N HIS A 301 1.09 13.46 8.28
CA HIS A 301 2.13 14.40 8.73
C HIS A 301 1.69 15.76 9.33
N ARG A 302 0.41 15.95 9.68
CA ARG A 302 -0.03 17.08 10.51
C ARG A 302 0.53 16.96 11.93
N HIS A 303 1.66 17.62 12.23
CA HIS A 303 2.25 17.70 13.58
C HIS A 303 1.19 18.07 14.64
N MET A 304 1.28 17.52 15.84
CA MET A 304 0.46 17.99 16.96
C MET A 304 1.04 19.31 17.48
N SER A 305 0.42 20.46 17.20
CA SER A 305 0.62 21.62 18.07
C SER A 305 -0.22 21.43 19.33
N HIS A 306 0.13 22.10 20.43
CA HIS A 306 -0.67 22.10 21.66
C HIS A 306 -2.08 22.72 21.50
N ARG A 307 -2.44 23.21 20.30
CA ARG A 307 -3.79 23.69 19.96
C ARG A 307 -4.63 22.65 19.24
N ASP A 308 -4.01 21.59 18.68
CA ASP A 308 -4.66 20.60 17.82
C ASP A 308 -5.14 19.35 18.58
N ILE A 309 -5.49 19.54 19.85
CA ILE A 309 -5.99 18.49 20.78
C ILE A 309 -7.47 18.15 20.48
N ALA A 310 -8.18 19.03 19.77
CA ALA A 310 -9.54 18.73 19.30
C ALA A 310 -9.55 17.61 18.24
N ARG A 311 -10.55 16.74 18.33
CA ARG A 311 -10.76 15.54 17.47
C ARG A 311 -11.28 15.91 16.08
N HIS A 312 -10.58 16.79 15.36
CA HIS A 312 -11.07 17.42 14.12
C HIS A 312 -11.55 16.41 13.06
N PHE A 313 -10.82 15.30 12.85
CA PHE A 313 -11.14 14.25 11.87
C PHE A 313 -11.86 13.05 12.52
N GLY A 314 -12.41 13.20 13.73
CA GLY A 314 -13.07 12.13 14.46
C GLY A 314 -12.14 11.09 15.10
N THR A 315 -12.71 9.94 15.46
CA THR A 315 -12.05 8.83 16.16
C THR A 315 -12.51 7.51 15.55
N ILE A 316 -11.63 6.51 15.47
CA ILE A 316 -11.99 5.13 15.13
C ILE A 316 -11.59 4.23 16.29
N THR A 317 -12.55 3.45 16.79
CA THR A 317 -12.30 2.33 17.70
C THR A 317 -11.77 1.14 16.91
N VAL A 318 -10.62 0.63 17.34
CA VAL A 318 -9.91 -0.51 16.76
C VAL A 318 -10.17 -1.74 17.61
N THR A 319 -10.58 -2.85 17.00
CA THR A 319 -10.67 -4.17 17.63
C THR A 319 -9.39 -4.98 17.36
N THR A 320 -8.91 -5.72 18.34
CA THR A 320 -7.76 -6.64 18.20
C THR A 320 -8.18 -8.09 18.37
N THR A 321 -7.38 -9.04 17.88
CA THR A 321 -7.52 -10.48 18.14
C THR A 321 -6.23 -11.02 18.76
N ASP A 322 -6.24 -12.28 19.19
CA ASP A 322 -5.01 -12.96 19.65
C ASP A 322 -3.93 -13.01 18.55
N ASP A 323 -4.31 -12.91 17.27
CA ASP A 323 -3.38 -12.87 16.13
C ASP A 323 -2.78 -11.48 15.87
N THR A 324 -3.35 -10.39 16.41
CA THR A 324 -2.85 -9.02 16.16
C THR A 324 -1.43 -8.88 16.68
N VAL A 325 -0.49 -8.48 15.83
CA VAL A 325 0.91 -8.21 16.21
C VAL A 325 1.15 -6.72 16.47
N PHE A 326 1.97 -6.41 17.46
CA PHE A 326 2.22 -5.06 17.94
C PHE A 326 3.73 -4.77 18.01
N GLU A 327 4.13 -3.58 17.57
CA GLU A 327 5.45 -3.00 17.84
C GLU A 327 5.25 -1.75 18.70
N VAL A 328 5.57 -1.80 20.00
CA VAL A 328 5.39 -0.69 20.95
C VAL A 328 6.75 -0.24 21.47
N ASP A 329 7.10 1.02 21.19
CA ASP A 329 8.43 1.60 21.47
C ASP A 329 9.62 0.74 21.01
N GLY A 330 9.48 0.11 19.84
CA GLY A 330 10.45 -0.81 19.26
C GLY A 330 10.38 -2.24 19.79
N GLU A 331 9.64 -2.52 20.86
CA GLU A 331 9.45 -3.86 21.42
C GLU A 331 8.27 -4.63 20.81
N GLY A 332 8.37 -5.96 20.80
CA GLY A 332 7.44 -6.84 20.09
C GLY A 332 6.43 -7.53 21.01
N TYR A 333 5.14 -7.47 20.66
CA TYR A 333 4.05 -8.13 21.39
C TYR A 333 3.00 -8.74 20.44
N GLN A 334 2.14 -9.60 20.97
CA GLN A 334 1.03 -10.21 20.25
C GLN A 334 -0.23 -10.26 21.14
N GLY A 335 -1.41 -10.11 20.53
CA GLY A 335 -2.71 -10.18 21.19
C GLY A 335 -2.83 -9.23 22.39
N ASN A 336 -3.46 -9.72 23.47
CA ASN A 336 -3.69 -8.93 24.69
C ASN A 336 -2.41 -8.34 25.32
N ALA A 337 -1.23 -8.95 25.12
CA ALA A 337 0.02 -8.40 25.64
C ALA A 337 0.38 -7.05 24.99
N GLY A 338 0.03 -6.86 23.72
CA GLY A 338 0.22 -5.59 23.01
C GLY A 338 -0.73 -4.49 23.50
N LEU A 339 -1.98 -4.84 23.85
CA LEU A 339 -2.90 -3.88 24.49
C LEU A 339 -2.39 -3.41 25.86
N VAL A 340 -1.85 -4.31 26.68
CA VAL A 340 -1.26 -3.95 27.98
C VAL A 340 -0.02 -3.05 27.80
N ALA A 341 0.80 -3.30 26.77
CA ALA A 341 1.91 -2.42 26.42
C ALA A 341 1.41 -1.02 25.96
N MET A 342 0.30 -0.96 25.22
CA MET A 342 -0.31 0.31 24.80
C MET A 342 -1.02 1.07 25.93
N GLU A 343 -1.61 0.38 26.91
CA GLU A 343 -2.23 1.00 28.10
C GLU A 343 -1.19 1.74 28.95
N ALA A 344 0.06 1.28 28.95
CA ALA A 344 1.18 1.94 29.63
C ALA A 344 1.69 3.21 28.93
N LEU A 345 1.28 3.47 27.68
CA LEU A 345 1.74 4.64 26.92
C LEU A 345 1.08 5.95 27.41
N PRO A 346 1.79 7.09 27.33
CA PRO A 346 1.17 8.40 27.47
C PRO A 346 -0.01 8.57 26.51
N ARG A 347 -1.11 9.16 26.98
CA ARG A 347 -2.24 9.54 26.12
C ARG A 347 -1.76 10.47 25.01
N PHE A 348 -2.28 10.27 23.80
CA PHE A 348 -1.85 10.90 22.56
C PHE A 348 -0.47 10.47 22.01
N SER A 349 0.14 9.39 22.54
CA SER A 349 1.23 8.70 21.84
C SER A 349 0.84 8.37 20.39
N ALA A 350 1.80 8.45 19.47
CA ALA A 350 1.55 8.20 18.06
C ALA A 350 1.19 6.72 17.83
N THR A 351 0.18 6.47 16.98
CA THR A 351 -0.26 5.12 16.60
C THR A 351 -0.42 5.01 15.07
N LEU A 352 -0.01 3.87 14.52
CA LEU A 352 -0.30 3.45 13.15
C LEU A 352 -0.83 2.02 13.17
N VAL A 353 -2.02 1.80 12.62
CA VAL A 353 -2.66 0.48 12.54
C VAL A 353 -2.79 0.06 11.08
N ARG A 354 -2.66 -1.25 10.83
CA ARG A 354 -3.11 -1.91 9.59
C ARG A 354 -4.09 -3.01 9.95
N GLY A 355 -5.08 -3.24 9.10
CA GLY A 355 -6.12 -4.23 9.34
C GLY A 355 -7.22 -4.18 8.30
N ASP A 356 -8.35 -4.79 8.58
CA ASP A 356 -9.50 -4.81 7.68
C ASP A 356 -10.77 -4.35 8.40
N ILE A 357 -11.67 -3.70 7.66
CA ILE A 357 -13.04 -3.55 8.14
C ILE A 357 -13.74 -4.90 7.96
N LYS A 358 -14.17 -5.52 9.07
CA LYS A 358 -15.07 -6.68 9.03
C LYS A 358 -16.51 -6.18 9.13
N LEU A 359 -17.40 -6.74 8.31
CA LEU A 359 -18.84 -6.44 8.35
C LEU A 359 -19.54 -7.34 9.38
N ASN A 360 -20.77 -6.97 9.76
CA ASN A 360 -21.71 -7.77 10.58
C ASN A 360 -21.12 -8.33 11.90
N PRO A 361 -20.88 -7.51 12.94
CA PRO A 361 -21.03 -6.05 12.98
C PRO A 361 -19.85 -5.33 12.32
N ARG A 362 -20.11 -4.15 11.73
CA ARG A 362 -19.09 -3.29 11.11
C ARG A 362 -18.10 -2.80 12.18
N ARG A 363 -16.83 -3.20 12.05
CA ARG A 363 -15.72 -2.84 12.94
C ARG A 363 -14.38 -2.91 12.21
N PHE A 364 -13.40 -2.12 12.62
CA PHE A 364 -12.03 -2.19 12.09
C PHE A 364 -11.20 -3.14 12.97
N VAL A 365 -10.72 -4.24 12.40
CA VAL A 365 -9.93 -5.28 13.10
C VAL A 365 -8.47 -5.17 12.70
N ALA A 366 -7.58 -4.95 13.67
CA ALA A 366 -6.15 -4.80 13.44
C ALA A 366 -5.44 -6.14 13.18
N SER A 367 -4.52 -6.13 12.21
CA SER A 367 -3.50 -7.18 12.01
C SER A 367 -2.11 -6.71 12.46
N GLU A 368 -1.74 -5.45 12.19
CA GLU A 368 -0.52 -4.81 12.71
C GLU A 368 -0.85 -3.54 13.50
N VAL A 369 -0.21 -3.34 14.64
CA VAL A 369 -0.24 -2.08 15.40
C VAL A 369 1.19 -1.60 15.67
N TYR A 370 1.45 -0.32 15.45
CA TYR A 370 2.69 0.36 15.81
C TYR A 370 2.34 1.51 16.74
N ALA A 371 3.02 1.61 17.89
CA ALA A 371 2.75 2.68 18.86
C ALA A 371 4.04 3.25 19.48
N GLY A 372 3.98 4.52 19.89
CA GLY A 372 5.14 5.24 20.41
C GLY A 372 6.21 5.48 19.34
N SER A 373 7.48 5.33 19.71
CA SER A 373 8.65 5.47 18.82
C SER A 373 8.74 4.42 17.70
N SER A 374 7.85 3.41 17.68
CA SER A 374 7.60 2.53 16.53
C SER A 374 6.93 3.23 15.34
N VAL A 375 6.35 4.41 15.55
CA VAL A 375 5.66 5.17 14.50
C VAL A 375 6.61 6.18 13.85
N PRO A 376 6.69 6.23 12.50
CA PRO A 376 7.56 7.19 11.80
C PRO A 376 7.25 8.66 12.16
N GLY A 377 8.30 9.44 12.43
CA GLY A 377 8.20 10.84 12.85
C GLY A 377 8.06 11.08 14.35
N GLY A 378 8.35 10.07 15.18
CA GLY A 378 8.65 10.23 16.62
C GLY A 378 10.09 10.68 16.87
N ASP A 379 10.75 10.18 17.92
CA ASP A 379 12.07 10.66 18.39
C ASP A 379 13.28 10.31 17.49
N ALA A 380 13.05 9.75 16.29
CA ALA A 380 14.09 9.35 15.35
C ALA A 380 13.80 9.88 13.94
N ASP A 381 14.86 10.08 13.15
CA ASP A 381 14.71 10.23 11.71
C ASP A 381 14.36 8.87 11.11
N VAL A 382 13.37 8.82 10.21
CA VAL A 382 12.88 7.57 9.63
C VAL A 382 12.89 7.64 8.11
N ILE A 383 13.54 6.66 7.48
CA ILE A 383 13.51 6.44 6.03
C ILE A 383 12.55 5.28 5.73
N THR A 384 11.86 5.33 4.60
CA THR A 384 11.18 4.16 4.00
C THR A 384 11.45 4.15 2.50
N GLY A 385 11.88 3.00 1.96
CA GLY A 385 12.27 2.80 0.56
C GLY A 385 12.67 1.35 0.28
N ASN A 386 13.37 1.12 -0.82
CA ASN A 386 13.89 -0.20 -1.23
C ASN A 386 15.42 -0.17 -1.28
N VAL A 387 16.08 -1.22 -0.79
CA VAL A 387 17.53 -1.41 -1.00
C VAL A 387 17.76 -1.70 -2.48
N ILE A 388 18.51 -0.85 -3.17
CA ILE A 388 18.86 -1.04 -4.60
C ILE A 388 20.29 -1.56 -4.80
N ALA A 389 21.17 -1.40 -3.82
CA ALA A 389 22.52 -1.96 -3.83
C ALA A 389 23.02 -2.11 -2.39
N ARG A 390 23.92 -3.06 -2.14
CA ARG A 390 24.60 -3.26 -0.85
C ARG A 390 26.10 -3.43 -1.08
N SER A 391 26.91 -2.88 -0.17
CA SER A 391 28.37 -3.03 -0.19
C SER A 391 28.88 -3.16 1.24
N GLY A 392 28.99 -4.41 1.72
CA GLY A 392 29.15 -4.69 3.15
C GLY A 392 27.99 -4.06 3.93
N ASP A 393 28.30 -3.29 4.96
CA ASP A 393 27.34 -2.70 5.90
C ASP A 393 26.74 -1.38 5.40
N ILE A 394 26.93 -1.06 4.12
CA ILE A 394 26.42 0.14 3.46
C ILE A 394 25.32 -0.24 2.48
N LEU A 395 24.10 0.23 2.74
CA LEU A 395 22.95 0.10 1.84
C LEU A 395 22.77 1.39 1.02
N THR A 396 22.42 1.24 -0.25
CA THR A 396 21.88 2.33 -1.08
C THR A 396 20.37 2.13 -1.15
N VAL A 397 19.59 3.08 -0.60
CA VAL A 397 18.12 2.98 -0.51
C VAL A 397 17.48 3.98 -1.47
N LYS A 398 16.71 3.49 -2.45
CA LYS A 398 15.99 4.33 -3.42
C LYS A 398 14.52 4.57 -3.02
N GLY A 399 13.97 5.72 -3.42
CA GLY A 399 12.60 6.11 -3.11
C GLY A 399 12.38 6.53 -1.66
N ALA A 400 13.41 7.08 -1.03
CA ALA A 400 13.46 7.37 0.39
C ALA A 400 12.52 8.51 0.79
N THR A 401 11.35 8.15 1.33
CA THR A 401 10.57 9.09 2.13
C THR A 401 11.28 9.28 3.47
N LEU A 402 11.96 10.42 3.66
CA LEU A 402 12.57 10.79 4.92
C LEU A 402 11.57 11.60 5.76
N ILE A 403 11.24 11.08 6.93
CA ILE A 403 10.42 11.75 7.95
C ILE A 403 11.37 12.10 9.10
N ARG A 404 11.60 13.38 9.35
CA ARG A 404 12.47 13.85 10.44
C ARG A 404 11.80 13.68 11.79
N ALA A 405 12.60 13.61 12.86
CA ALA A 405 12.08 13.66 14.24
C ALA A 405 11.31 14.95 14.57
N GLY A 406 11.52 16.03 13.79
CA GLY A 406 10.71 17.26 13.84
C GLY A 406 9.40 17.23 13.04
N GLY A 407 8.99 16.06 12.54
CA GLY A 407 7.78 15.86 11.74
C GLY A 407 7.82 16.39 10.30
N SER A 408 8.93 16.98 9.85
CA SER A 408 9.09 17.41 8.46
C SER A 408 9.39 16.23 7.52
N VAL A 409 8.78 16.25 6.34
CA VAL A 409 8.94 15.22 5.30
C VAL A 409 9.81 15.75 4.18
N MET A 410 10.72 14.93 3.67
CA MET A 410 11.52 15.18 2.47
C MET A 410 11.54 13.90 1.63
N PHE A 411 11.12 14.00 0.37
CA PHE A 411 11.34 12.94 -0.62
C PHE A 411 12.76 13.07 -1.16
N ASN A 412 13.51 11.97 -1.15
CA ASN A 412 14.85 11.88 -1.71
C ASN A 412 14.90 10.63 -2.61
N ASP A 413 15.43 10.76 -3.82
CA ASP A 413 15.53 9.60 -4.72
C ASP A 413 16.50 8.55 -4.17
N GLU A 414 17.65 8.94 -3.63
CA GLU A 414 18.68 8.04 -3.06
C GLU A 414 19.16 8.52 -1.69
N VAL A 415 19.30 7.58 -0.75
CA VAL A 415 19.96 7.79 0.55
C VAL A 415 20.92 6.64 0.85
N ILE A 416 22.12 6.97 1.33
CA ILE A 416 23.09 6.00 1.84
C ILE A 416 22.80 5.73 3.31
N VAL A 417 22.82 4.46 3.69
CA VAL A 417 22.53 4.00 5.04
C VAL A 417 23.69 3.15 5.52
N HIS A 418 24.28 3.54 6.64
CA HIS A 418 25.28 2.77 7.37
C HIS A 418 24.57 1.92 8.42
N LEU A 419 24.86 0.63 8.40
CA LEU A 419 24.57 -0.32 9.47
C LEU A 419 25.81 -0.44 10.35
N ASP A 420 25.61 -0.53 11.66
CA ASP A 420 26.62 -0.92 12.66
C ASP A 420 26.21 -2.28 13.29
N ASP A 421 27.13 -3.05 13.88
CA ASP A 421 26.83 -4.34 14.55
C ASP A 421 25.67 -4.26 15.58
N ASP A 422 25.50 -3.11 16.23
CA ASP A 422 24.42 -2.82 17.20
C ASP A 422 23.04 -2.53 16.53
N THR A 423 22.91 -2.65 15.21
CA THR A 423 21.67 -2.33 14.47
C THR A 423 20.60 -3.40 14.66
N ILE A 424 19.54 -3.07 15.39
CA ILE A 424 18.43 -4.01 15.64
C ILE A 424 17.64 -4.24 14.33
N VAL A 425 17.58 -5.48 13.84
CA VAL A 425 16.76 -5.83 12.67
C VAL A 425 15.48 -6.55 13.11
N LYS A 426 14.36 -6.24 12.45
CA LYS A 426 13.05 -6.88 12.69
C LYS A 426 12.31 -7.11 11.36
N ARG A 427 11.53 -8.20 11.27
CA ARG A 427 10.75 -8.55 10.07
C ARG A 427 9.25 -8.31 10.30
N GLN A 428 8.56 -7.72 9.32
CA GLN A 428 7.11 -7.47 9.41
C GLN A 428 6.32 -8.79 9.55
N LEU A 429 5.37 -8.82 10.50
CA LEU A 429 4.60 -10.01 10.92
C LEU A 429 5.41 -11.14 11.58
N ASP A 430 6.72 -10.99 11.78
CA ASP A 430 7.51 -11.95 12.56
C ASP A 430 7.96 -11.33 13.88
N MET A 431 7.45 -11.91 14.98
CA MET A 431 7.70 -11.44 16.34
C MET A 431 8.65 -12.36 17.12
N GLY A 432 9.10 -13.46 16.50
CA GLY A 432 9.88 -14.51 17.16
C GLY A 432 11.19 -14.88 16.46
N GLY A 433 11.38 -14.47 15.21
CA GLY A 433 12.68 -14.57 14.53
C GLY A 433 13.71 -13.59 15.11
N GLU A 434 14.92 -14.10 15.34
CA GLU A 434 16.13 -13.29 15.51
C GLU A 434 16.62 -12.91 14.10
N TYR A 435 16.97 -11.63 13.90
CA TYR A 435 17.47 -11.08 12.64
C TYR A 435 18.66 -10.18 12.89
N ASP A 436 19.60 -10.17 11.96
CA ASP A 436 20.77 -9.28 11.97
C ASP A 436 20.90 -8.50 10.65
N ILE A 437 22.03 -7.83 10.46
CA ILE A 437 22.26 -6.97 9.30
C ILE A 437 22.41 -7.75 7.99
N ASP A 438 22.78 -9.04 8.02
CA ASP A 438 22.97 -9.86 6.84
C ASP A 438 21.66 -10.35 6.22
N ASP A 439 20.56 -10.38 6.97
CA ASP A 439 19.21 -10.57 6.42
C ASP A 439 18.79 -9.50 5.40
N ILE A 440 19.43 -8.31 5.42
CA ILE A 440 19.04 -7.17 4.59
C ILE A 440 19.72 -7.23 3.21
N SER A 441 19.06 -7.91 2.26
CA SER A 441 19.54 -8.05 0.87
C SER A 441 18.95 -7.02 -0.11
N VAL A 442 19.39 -7.06 -1.37
CA VAL A 442 18.97 -6.14 -2.44
C VAL A 442 17.55 -6.46 -2.92
N GLY A 443 16.76 -5.44 -3.23
CA GLY A 443 15.31 -5.53 -3.45
C GLY A 443 14.49 -5.27 -2.19
N GLN A 444 15.03 -5.60 -1.02
CA GLN A 444 14.27 -5.65 0.23
C GLN A 444 13.68 -4.28 0.60
N ARG A 445 12.36 -4.23 0.82
CA ARG A 445 11.67 -3.05 1.31
C ARG A 445 12.02 -2.82 2.78
N VAL A 446 12.48 -1.63 3.12
CA VAL A 446 12.95 -1.29 4.47
C VAL A 446 12.29 -0.03 5.01
N ARG A 447 12.05 -0.03 6.32
CA ARG A 447 11.86 1.18 7.13
C ARG A 447 13.02 1.26 8.12
N ILE A 448 13.80 2.32 8.07
CA ILE A 448 15.02 2.46 8.89
C ILE A 448 14.82 3.63 9.83
N PHE A 449 15.02 3.40 11.12
CA PHE A 449 15.02 4.41 12.18
C PHE A 449 16.47 4.72 12.56
N GLY A 450 16.83 6.00 12.63
CA GLY A 450 18.23 6.41 12.78
C GLY A 450 18.41 7.90 12.99
N VAL A 451 19.57 8.39 12.55
CA VAL A 451 19.94 9.82 12.54
C VAL A 451 20.52 10.17 11.17
N VAL A 452 20.05 11.26 10.55
CA VAL A 452 20.62 11.81 9.31
C VAL A 452 21.69 12.85 9.63
N ASP A 453 22.95 12.50 9.40
CA ASP A 453 24.13 13.33 9.74
C ASP A 453 24.27 14.55 8.81
N SER A 454 23.96 14.39 7.52
CA SER A 454 24.25 15.37 6.46
C SER A 454 22.98 15.90 5.75
N PRO A 455 22.03 16.56 6.44
CA PRO A 455 20.69 16.88 5.93
C PRO A 455 20.62 17.99 4.84
N LEU A 456 21.77 18.51 4.40
CA LEU A 456 21.90 19.49 3.32
C LEU A 456 22.79 18.97 2.17
N ALA A 457 23.23 17.72 2.21
CA ALA A 457 24.01 17.10 1.15
C ALA A 457 23.11 16.69 -0.02
N ARG A 458 23.66 16.68 -1.25
CA ARG A 458 22.93 16.30 -2.48
C ARG A 458 22.55 14.81 -2.50
N ARG A 459 23.23 14.00 -1.71
CA ARG A 459 22.84 12.64 -1.32
C ARG A 459 22.92 12.59 0.20
N LEU A 460 21.88 12.05 0.85
CA LEU A 460 21.85 11.98 2.30
C LEU A 460 22.60 10.73 2.81
N GLU A 461 23.02 10.81 4.06
CA GLU A 461 23.67 9.73 4.82
C GLU A 461 22.93 9.56 6.15
N MET A 462 22.49 8.34 6.45
CA MET A 462 21.86 7.95 7.71
C MET A 462 22.71 6.89 8.42
N LYS A 463 22.85 7.00 9.74
CA LYS A 463 23.23 5.86 10.60
C LYS A 463 21.98 5.17 11.11
N ALA A 464 21.84 3.89 10.82
CA ALA A 464 20.76 3.07 11.33
C ALA A 464 20.90 2.85 12.85
N LYS A 465 19.78 2.70 13.52
CA LYS A 465 19.69 2.11 14.87
C LYS A 465 18.77 0.89 14.87
N ARG A 466 17.75 0.92 14.01
CA ARG A 466 16.79 -0.16 13.84
C ARG A 466 16.29 -0.23 12.40
N VAL A 467 16.32 -1.41 11.81
CA VAL A 467 15.75 -1.67 10.47
C VAL A 467 14.54 -2.58 10.62
N GLN A 468 13.40 -2.15 10.10
CA GLN A 468 12.25 -3.01 9.90
C GLN A 468 12.17 -3.43 8.43
N MET A 469 12.46 -4.69 8.15
CA MET A 469 12.15 -5.32 6.87
C MET A 469 10.62 -5.38 6.71
N ARG A 470 10.13 -4.83 5.60
CA ARG A 470 8.70 -4.81 5.22
C ARG A 470 8.45 -5.87 4.15
N PHE A 471 7.18 -6.25 3.95
CA PHE A 471 6.83 -6.99 2.74
C PHE A 471 7.24 -6.19 1.50
N THR A 472 7.98 -6.88 0.64
CA THR A 472 8.36 -6.46 -0.71
C THR A 472 7.34 -7.07 -1.69
N ILE A 473 6.99 -6.34 -2.76
CA ILE A 473 6.04 -6.79 -3.78
C ILE A 473 6.76 -6.87 -5.14
N LEU A 474 7.04 -8.09 -5.58
CA LEU A 474 7.57 -8.40 -6.91
C LEU A 474 6.45 -8.41 -7.96
N ARG A 475 6.79 -8.04 -9.19
CA ARG A 475 5.93 -8.09 -10.38
C ARG A 475 6.73 -8.63 -11.55
N GLY A 476 6.19 -9.64 -12.23
CA GLY A 476 6.86 -10.31 -13.33
C GLY A 476 5.97 -11.29 -14.06
N THR A 477 6.52 -11.95 -15.08
CA THR A 477 5.88 -13.07 -15.78
C THR A 477 6.57 -14.37 -15.40
N VAL A 478 5.79 -15.41 -15.10
CA VAL A 478 6.32 -16.75 -14.80
C VAL A 478 7.08 -17.31 -15.99
N VAL A 479 8.26 -17.87 -15.73
CA VAL A 479 9.12 -18.57 -16.70
C VAL A 479 9.05 -20.08 -16.47
N GLU A 480 9.25 -20.52 -15.22
CA GLU A 480 9.07 -21.92 -14.83
C GLU A 480 8.27 -22.03 -13.52
N THR A 481 7.30 -22.95 -13.50
CA THR A 481 6.71 -23.47 -12.27
C THR A 481 7.45 -24.76 -11.91
N GLY A 482 8.07 -24.82 -10.74
CA GLY A 482 8.92 -25.94 -10.32
C GLY A 482 8.19 -27.24 -9.96
N ILE A 483 7.27 -27.72 -10.82
CA ILE A 483 6.37 -28.85 -10.53
C ILE A 483 7.04 -30.23 -10.72
N THR A 484 8.38 -30.32 -10.65
CA THR A 484 9.12 -31.58 -10.86
C THR A 484 9.86 -32.03 -9.59
N PRO A 485 9.16 -32.66 -8.61
CA PRO A 485 9.82 -33.23 -7.42
C PRO A 485 10.67 -34.45 -7.80
N VAL A 486 11.94 -34.21 -8.12
CA VAL A 486 12.94 -35.25 -8.40
C VAL A 486 13.74 -35.54 -7.13
N GLU A 487 13.22 -36.43 -6.29
CA GLU A 487 13.97 -37.05 -5.17
C GLU A 487 15.41 -37.42 -5.59
N PRO A 488 16.46 -36.92 -4.91
CA PRO A 488 16.48 -36.30 -3.58
C PRO A 488 16.58 -34.76 -3.57
N VAL A 489 16.34 -34.08 -4.70
CA VAL A 489 16.39 -32.62 -4.81
C VAL A 489 15.14 -32.02 -4.15
N PRO A 490 15.24 -30.89 -3.40
CA PRO A 490 14.06 -30.16 -2.95
C PRO A 490 13.23 -29.63 -4.13
N VAL A 491 12.06 -29.05 -3.84
CA VAL A 491 11.23 -28.39 -4.85
C VAL A 491 12.07 -27.37 -5.65
N THR A 492 11.92 -27.37 -6.98
CA THR A 492 12.42 -26.24 -7.75
C THR A 492 11.56 -25.01 -7.44
N PRO A 493 12.16 -23.82 -7.30
CA PRO A 493 11.40 -22.61 -7.00
C PRO A 493 10.47 -22.20 -8.15
N LEU A 494 9.60 -21.23 -7.87
CA LEU A 494 8.90 -20.50 -8.92
C LEU A 494 9.90 -19.50 -9.55
N VAL A 495 10.10 -19.57 -10.85
CA VAL A 495 11.05 -18.70 -11.58
C VAL A 495 10.26 -17.65 -12.37
N ILE A 496 10.65 -16.37 -12.28
CA ILE A 496 9.99 -15.27 -13.00
C ILE A 496 10.98 -14.36 -13.76
N ASP A 497 10.55 -13.84 -14.91
CA ASP A 497 11.06 -12.60 -15.54
C ASP A 497 10.58 -11.46 -14.62
N LEU A 498 11.48 -10.98 -13.75
CA LEU A 498 11.21 -9.99 -12.71
C LEU A 498 11.30 -8.58 -13.31
N GLN A 499 10.16 -7.95 -13.52
CA GLN A 499 10.08 -6.65 -14.18
C GLN A 499 10.19 -5.48 -13.19
N ALA A 500 9.66 -5.64 -11.98
CA ALA A 500 9.64 -4.58 -10.98
C ALA A 500 9.56 -5.07 -9.51
N ILE A 501 10.20 -4.30 -8.62
CA ILE A 501 10.18 -4.47 -7.16
C ILE A 501 9.52 -3.25 -6.52
N ASP A 502 8.42 -3.46 -5.78
CA ASP A 502 7.54 -2.40 -5.25
C ASP A 502 7.11 -1.37 -6.32
N GLY A 503 7.03 -1.81 -7.58
CA GLY A 503 6.69 -1.00 -8.75
C GLY A 503 7.90 -0.36 -9.45
N ARG A 504 9.07 -0.30 -8.81
CA ARG A 504 10.32 0.22 -9.39
C ARG A 504 10.88 -0.75 -10.41
N ASN A 505 11.31 -0.26 -11.58
CA ASN A 505 11.90 -1.12 -12.61
C ASN A 505 13.14 -1.88 -12.10
N VAL A 506 13.27 -3.15 -12.49
CA VAL A 506 14.34 -4.04 -11.99
C VAL A 506 15.76 -3.57 -12.33
N SER A 507 15.96 -2.85 -13.44
CA SER A 507 17.29 -2.35 -13.87
C SER A 507 17.89 -1.27 -12.94
N LEU A 508 17.15 -0.83 -11.93
CA LEU A 508 17.63 0.04 -10.85
C LEU A 508 18.38 -0.72 -9.75
N PHE A 509 18.33 -2.06 -9.73
CA PHE A 509 18.85 -2.90 -8.67
C PHE A 509 20.17 -3.58 -9.09
N ASP A 510 21.19 -3.45 -8.25
CA ASP A 510 22.49 -4.11 -8.38
C ASP A 510 22.51 -5.34 -7.48
N PHE A 511 22.20 -6.50 -8.04
CA PHE A 511 22.13 -7.78 -7.33
C PHE A 511 23.50 -8.40 -7.02
N SER A 512 24.63 -7.71 -7.29
CA SER A 512 25.95 -8.31 -7.06
C SER A 512 26.24 -8.58 -5.58
N GLY A 513 26.71 -9.79 -5.28
CA GLY A 513 26.93 -10.28 -3.91
C GLY A 513 25.67 -10.75 -3.16
N THR A 514 24.51 -10.87 -3.82
CA THR A 514 23.31 -11.48 -3.22
C THR A 514 23.41 -13.00 -3.10
N GLY A 515 24.24 -13.64 -3.92
CA GLY A 515 24.46 -15.07 -4.00
C GLY A 515 25.56 -15.61 -3.10
N THR A 516 25.47 -16.92 -2.83
CA THR A 516 26.52 -17.70 -2.16
C THR A 516 27.87 -17.67 -2.89
N ASP A 517 27.85 -17.45 -4.20
CA ASP A 517 28.95 -16.94 -5.01
C ASP A 517 28.39 -16.11 -6.18
N ALA A 518 29.25 -15.40 -6.92
CA ALA A 518 28.83 -14.47 -7.99
C ALA A 518 28.28 -15.15 -9.27
N GLY A 519 28.20 -16.49 -9.32
CA GLY A 519 27.41 -17.24 -10.29
C GLY A 519 25.99 -17.57 -9.82
N ASN A 520 25.70 -17.30 -8.55
CA ASN A 520 24.42 -17.50 -7.86
C ASN A 520 23.83 -16.17 -7.36
N ASP A 521 24.35 -15.03 -7.84
CA ASP A 521 23.73 -13.71 -7.62
C ASP A 521 22.39 -13.65 -8.35
N ALA A 522 21.38 -13.05 -7.72
CA ALA A 522 20.00 -13.06 -8.20
C ALA A 522 19.86 -12.49 -9.63
N ASP A 523 19.39 -13.33 -10.57
CA ASP A 523 19.20 -12.94 -11.97
C ASP A 523 17.77 -12.44 -12.19
N PRO A 524 17.55 -11.18 -12.61
CA PRO A 524 16.20 -10.66 -12.85
C PRO A 524 15.48 -11.35 -14.04
N ASP A 525 16.19 -11.93 -15.00
CA ASP A 525 15.57 -12.68 -16.10
C ASP A 525 15.16 -14.11 -15.68
N ALA A 526 15.61 -14.59 -14.51
CA ALA A 526 15.40 -15.94 -14.00
C ALA A 526 15.24 -15.98 -12.45
N TYR A 527 14.51 -15.02 -11.88
CA TYR A 527 14.51 -14.74 -10.44
C TYR A 527 13.83 -15.86 -9.62
N GLU A 528 14.55 -16.45 -8.67
CA GLU A 528 14.17 -17.68 -7.97
C GLU A 528 13.36 -17.42 -6.68
N ILE A 529 12.12 -17.90 -6.64
CA ILE A 529 11.18 -17.69 -5.52
C ILE A 529 10.85 -19.02 -4.82
N GLU A 530 11.25 -19.15 -3.56
CA GLU A 530 10.77 -20.18 -2.65
C GLU A 530 9.29 -19.93 -2.31
N THR A 531 8.43 -20.92 -2.60
CA THR A 531 6.98 -20.82 -2.45
C THR A 531 6.41 -21.68 -1.32
N ALA A 532 7.24 -22.51 -0.69
CA ALA A 532 6.90 -23.47 0.36
C ALA A 532 5.65 -24.31 0.02
N SER A 533 4.49 -23.99 0.62
CA SER A 533 3.22 -24.69 0.40
C SER A 533 2.14 -23.82 -0.24
N LEU A 534 2.51 -22.75 -0.95
CA LEU A 534 1.58 -21.95 -1.75
C LEU A 534 1.10 -22.75 -2.97
N ASP A 535 -0.16 -22.54 -3.35
CA ASP A 535 -0.76 -23.17 -4.52
C ASP A 535 -0.29 -22.46 -5.81
N LEU A 536 0.33 -23.21 -6.71
CA LEU A 536 0.78 -22.74 -8.03
C LEU A 536 -0.11 -23.25 -9.17
N THR A 537 -1.22 -23.93 -8.87
CA THR A 537 -2.12 -24.46 -9.91
C THR A 537 -2.77 -23.33 -10.72
N GLY A 538 -2.75 -23.49 -12.04
CA GLY A 538 -3.22 -22.45 -12.98
C GLY A 538 -2.13 -21.48 -13.44
N LEU A 539 -0.96 -21.44 -12.79
CA LEU A 539 0.20 -20.72 -13.31
C LEU A 539 0.90 -21.54 -14.41
N SER A 540 1.34 -20.85 -15.46
CA SER A 540 2.16 -21.37 -16.56
C SER A 540 3.23 -20.36 -16.98
N ASP A 541 4.15 -20.77 -17.85
CA ASP A 541 4.96 -19.83 -18.65
C ASP A 541 4.09 -18.68 -19.23
N GLY A 542 4.64 -17.47 -19.19
CA GLY A 542 3.99 -16.22 -19.56
C GLY A 542 2.94 -15.67 -18.58
N THR A 543 2.56 -16.40 -17.52
CA THR A 543 1.49 -15.93 -16.60
C THR A 543 1.96 -14.70 -15.82
N PRO A 544 1.27 -13.54 -15.90
CA PRO A 544 1.64 -12.36 -15.13
C PRO A 544 1.27 -12.54 -13.66
N VAL A 545 2.25 -12.37 -12.77
CA VAL A 545 2.10 -12.59 -11.33
C VAL A 545 2.55 -11.39 -10.51
N LYS A 546 1.84 -11.16 -9.41
CA LYS A 546 2.28 -10.31 -8.30
C LYS A 546 2.61 -11.20 -7.11
N VAL A 547 3.86 -11.16 -6.64
CA VAL A 547 4.33 -11.96 -5.50
C VAL A 547 4.67 -11.02 -4.35
N ARG A 548 4.29 -11.40 -3.12
CA ARG A 548 4.57 -10.63 -1.91
C ARG A 548 5.27 -11.51 -0.88
N GLY A 549 6.32 -10.99 -0.26
CA GLY A 549 7.19 -11.75 0.64
C GLY A 549 8.40 -10.94 1.09
N PHE A 550 9.52 -11.62 1.31
CA PHE A 550 10.80 -11.05 1.69
C PHE A 550 11.91 -11.59 0.80
N VAL A 551 12.93 -10.77 0.53
CA VAL A 551 14.17 -11.24 -0.09
C VAL A 551 14.89 -12.16 0.91
N THR A 552 15.65 -13.14 0.42
CA THR A 552 16.54 -13.95 1.25
C THR A 552 17.76 -13.13 1.74
N PRO A 553 18.50 -13.58 2.77
CA PRO A 553 19.69 -12.88 3.26
C PRO A 553 20.74 -12.59 2.19
N PHE A 554 21.54 -11.56 2.39
CA PHE A 554 22.60 -11.17 1.47
C PHE A 554 23.72 -12.23 1.46
N GLY A 555 24.20 -12.59 0.27
CA GLY A 555 25.17 -13.67 0.09
C GLY A 555 24.60 -15.09 0.30
N SER A 556 23.27 -15.27 0.22
CA SER A 556 22.61 -16.56 0.51
C SER A 556 21.86 -17.21 -0.67
N ALA A 557 21.67 -16.51 -1.79
CA ALA A 557 20.97 -17.07 -2.94
C ALA A 557 21.72 -18.25 -3.61
N PRO A 558 21.00 -19.21 -4.23
CA PRO A 558 19.54 -19.26 -4.39
C PRO A 558 18.82 -19.91 -3.19
N ALA A 559 17.52 -19.70 -3.00
CA ALA A 559 16.62 -18.83 -3.77
C ALA A 559 16.79 -17.34 -3.40
N ASP A 560 16.25 -16.46 -4.22
CA ASP A 560 16.36 -14.99 -4.06
C ASP A 560 15.27 -14.42 -3.14
N PHE A 561 14.16 -15.14 -2.99
CA PHE A 561 12.96 -14.62 -2.32
C PHE A 561 12.14 -15.71 -1.67
N THR A 562 11.52 -15.41 -0.52
CA THR A 562 10.53 -16.27 0.14
C THR A 562 9.14 -15.66 0.01
N ALA A 563 8.25 -16.29 -0.74
CA ALA A 563 6.89 -15.84 -0.94
C ALA A 563 5.99 -16.10 0.27
N HIS A 564 5.20 -15.08 0.64
CA HIS A 564 4.11 -15.18 1.61
C HIS A 564 2.74 -15.29 0.91
N SER A 565 2.60 -14.69 -0.27
CA SER A 565 1.40 -14.83 -1.11
C SER A 565 1.74 -14.55 -2.58
N ILE A 566 1.16 -15.33 -3.49
CA ILE A 566 1.22 -15.13 -4.95
C ILE A 566 -0.18 -14.74 -5.44
N SER A 567 -0.27 -13.98 -6.53
CA SER A 567 -1.52 -13.61 -7.17
C SER A 567 -1.34 -13.56 -8.69
N ASP A 568 -2.08 -14.39 -9.41
CA ASP A 568 -2.30 -14.25 -10.85
C ASP A 568 -3.05 -12.92 -11.11
N VAL A 569 -2.54 -12.11 -12.03
CA VAL A 569 -3.17 -10.83 -12.44
C VAL A 569 -3.75 -10.88 -13.86
N THR A 570 -3.79 -12.05 -14.51
CA THR A 570 -4.34 -12.27 -15.87
C THR A 570 -5.77 -11.73 -16.01
N LEU A 571 -6.60 -11.95 -14.99
CA LEU A 571 -8.01 -11.51 -14.96
C LEU A 571 -8.21 -10.03 -14.56
N MET A 572 -7.15 -9.29 -14.23
CA MET A 572 -7.26 -7.86 -13.96
C MET A 572 -7.53 -7.08 -15.27
N LYS A 573 -8.16 -5.91 -15.16
CA LYS A 573 -8.41 -4.99 -16.28
C LYS A 573 -7.07 -4.64 -16.95
N GLY A 574 -6.86 -5.11 -18.17
CA GLY A 574 -5.70 -4.77 -18.98
C GLY A 574 -5.77 -3.34 -19.49
N ILE A 575 -4.60 -2.69 -19.60
CA ILE A 575 -4.41 -1.39 -20.24
C ILE A 575 -3.39 -1.58 -21.36
N MET A 576 -3.84 -1.54 -22.61
CA MET A 576 -3.01 -1.58 -23.80
C MET A 576 -2.48 -0.19 -24.11
N ARG A 577 -1.17 -0.06 -24.35
CA ARG A 577 -0.54 1.14 -24.93
C ARG A 577 0.41 0.71 -26.04
N ILE A 578 0.16 1.21 -27.26
CA ILE A 578 1.03 1.05 -28.42
C ILE A 578 1.35 2.42 -29.00
N SER A 579 2.57 2.60 -29.47
CA SER A 579 3.07 3.81 -30.12
C SER A 579 3.86 3.42 -31.36
N TRP A 580 3.83 4.25 -32.40
CA TRP A 580 4.63 4.07 -33.61
C TRP A 580 5.57 5.26 -33.77
N ALA A 581 6.84 5.00 -34.07
CA ALA A 581 7.90 6.00 -34.13
C ALA A 581 8.80 5.77 -35.37
N PRO A 582 8.59 6.47 -36.50
CA PRO A 582 7.60 7.53 -36.73
C PRO A 582 6.14 7.02 -36.77
N ALA A 583 5.17 7.95 -36.77
CA ALA A 583 3.77 7.62 -36.97
C ALA A 583 3.55 6.81 -38.26
N SER A 584 2.67 5.80 -38.21
CA SER A 584 2.54 4.78 -39.25
C SER A 584 1.13 4.71 -39.81
N GLY A 585 0.99 4.57 -41.12
CA GLY A 585 -0.28 4.28 -41.80
C GLY A 585 -0.69 2.80 -41.65
N ASP A 586 0.29 1.90 -41.55
CA ASP A 586 0.10 0.46 -41.47
C ASP A 586 -0.16 -0.05 -40.04
N ALA A 587 -0.17 0.86 -39.05
CA ALA A 587 -0.43 0.59 -37.63
C ALA A 587 -1.75 -0.15 -37.36
N ILE A 588 -2.77 0.01 -38.23
CA ILE A 588 -4.07 -0.63 -38.12
C ILE A 588 -4.35 -1.37 -39.43
N THR A 589 -4.13 -2.69 -39.44
CA THR A 589 -4.18 -3.53 -40.66
C THR A 589 -5.59 -3.86 -41.11
N SER A 590 -6.58 -3.73 -40.21
CA SER A 590 -8.01 -3.83 -40.53
C SER A 590 -8.83 -3.20 -39.41
N VAL A 591 -9.95 -2.55 -39.76
CA VAL A 591 -10.93 -2.00 -38.82
C VAL A 591 -12.34 -2.18 -39.38
N SER A 592 -13.29 -2.59 -38.52
CA SER A 592 -14.72 -2.70 -38.82
C SER A 592 -15.54 -2.52 -37.52
N ALA A 593 -16.88 -2.56 -37.62
CA ALA A 593 -17.75 -2.53 -36.44
C ALA A 593 -17.54 -3.72 -35.46
N ASP A 594 -16.90 -4.81 -35.88
CA ASP A 594 -16.62 -6.00 -35.06
C ASP A 594 -15.27 -5.93 -34.31
N GLY A 595 -14.42 -4.97 -34.64
CA GLY A 595 -13.08 -4.82 -34.06
C GLY A 595 -12.03 -4.28 -35.02
N MET A 596 -10.78 -4.24 -34.57
CA MET A 596 -9.62 -3.86 -35.35
C MET A 596 -8.39 -4.71 -35.02
N ARG A 597 -7.49 -4.87 -36.00
CA ARG A 597 -6.17 -5.52 -35.84
C ARG A 597 -5.07 -4.50 -36.00
N LEU A 598 -4.01 -4.68 -35.23
CA LEU A 598 -2.90 -3.75 -35.11
C LEU A 598 -1.61 -4.37 -35.69
N SER A 599 -0.77 -3.55 -36.31
CA SER A 599 0.59 -3.96 -36.70
C SER A 599 1.58 -3.57 -35.60
N LEU A 600 2.48 -4.49 -35.28
CA LEU A 600 3.65 -4.21 -34.42
C LEU A 600 4.89 -3.79 -35.23
N GLU A 601 4.77 -3.63 -36.54
CA GLU A 601 5.84 -3.06 -37.37
C GLU A 601 6.00 -1.55 -37.08
N GLY A 602 7.23 -1.11 -36.83
CA GLY A 602 7.55 0.30 -36.55
C GLY A 602 7.12 0.82 -35.17
N VAL A 603 6.82 -0.07 -34.21
CA VAL A 603 6.46 0.36 -32.84
C VAL A 603 7.62 1.02 -32.10
N GLY A 604 7.30 2.07 -31.35
CA GLY A 604 8.20 2.79 -30.46
C GLY A 604 8.20 2.22 -29.04
N ARG A 605 8.47 3.09 -28.04
CA ARG A 605 8.63 2.73 -26.61
C ARG A 605 7.45 1.93 -26.02
N PHE A 606 6.23 2.17 -26.48
CA PHE A 606 5.03 1.47 -26.02
C PHE A 606 4.57 0.44 -27.06
N HIS A 607 4.42 -0.80 -26.63
CA HIS A 607 3.98 -1.96 -27.42
C HIS A 607 3.47 -3.08 -26.49
N HIS A 608 2.72 -2.73 -25.44
CA HIS A 608 2.43 -3.65 -24.33
C HIS A 608 0.98 -3.58 -23.81
N VAL A 609 0.59 -4.60 -23.06
CA VAL A 609 -0.58 -4.58 -22.15
C VAL A 609 -0.08 -4.67 -20.71
N SER A 610 -0.54 -3.78 -19.85
CA SER A 610 -0.27 -3.83 -18.41
C SER A 610 -1.48 -4.34 -17.61
N ARG A 611 -1.23 -5.22 -16.63
CA ARG A 611 -2.18 -5.76 -15.65
C ARG A 611 -1.45 -5.90 -14.31
N GLY A 612 -2.00 -5.41 -13.20
CA GLY A 612 -1.31 -5.52 -11.89
C GLY A 612 0.06 -4.83 -11.84
N ARG A 613 0.29 -3.81 -12.69
CA ARG A 613 1.59 -3.19 -13.06
C ARG A 613 2.67 -4.20 -13.54
N VAL A 614 2.31 -5.46 -13.81
CA VAL A 614 3.06 -6.37 -14.70
C VAL A 614 2.83 -5.91 -16.14
N VAL A 615 3.83 -6.09 -17.00
CA VAL A 615 3.83 -5.69 -18.41
C VAL A 615 3.98 -6.94 -19.29
N VAL A 616 3.01 -7.19 -20.17
CA VAL A 616 3.12 -8.18 -21.24
C VAL A 616 3.45 -7.45 -22.53
N ASP A 617 4.67 -7.70 -23.02
CA ASP A 617 5.19 -7.23 -24.29
C ASP A 617 4.46 -7.93 -25.46
N LEU A 618 3.73 -7.15 -26.26
CA LEU A 618 2.95 -7.70 -27.38
C LEU A 618 3.85 -8.23 -28.50
N THR A 619 5.12 -7.81 -28.57
CA THR A 619 6.08 -8.30 -29.57
C THR A 619 6.60 -9.70 -29.26
N ARG A 620 6.44 -10.17 -28.01
CA ARG A 620 6.74 -11.56 -27.59
C ARG A 620 5.57 -12.53 -27.82
N LEU A 621 4.36 -12.05 -28.11
CA LEU A 621 3.17 -12.90 -28.32
C LEU A 621 3.17 -13.53 -29.72
N SER A 622 2.60 -14.73 -29.84
CA SER A 622 2.53 -15.47 -31.13
C SER A 622 1.44 -14.96 -32.09
N GLU A 623 0.44 -14.22 -31.58
CA GLU A 623 -0.69 -13.70 -32.34
C GLU A 623 -0.65 -12.17 -32.44
N PRO A 624 -1.01 -11.56 -33.58
CA PRO A 624 -0.98 -10.11 -33.75
C PRO A 624 -2.11 -9.44 -32.94
N PRO A 625 -1.83 -8.36 -32.19
CA PRO A 625 -2.79 -7.80 -31.25
C PRO A 625 -4.05 -7.25 -31.92
N SER A 626 -5.18 -7.47 -31.25
CA SER A 626 -6.50 -7.03 -31.71
C SER A 626 -7.34 -6.42 -30.60
N ILE A 627 -8.18 -5.46 -30.96
CA ILE A 627 -9.16 -4.82 -30.07
C ILE A 627 -10.55 -5.06 -30.64
N VAL A 628 -11.46 -5.56 -29.80
CA VAL A 628 -12.87 -5.77 -30.15
C VAL A 628 -13.78 -5.03 -29.16
N PRO A 629 -14.96 -4.56 -29.58
CA PRO A 629 -15.89 -3.94 -28.66
C PRO A 629 -16.49 -4.93 -27.66
N ARG A 630 -16.98 -4.41 -26.53
CA ARG A 630 -17.94 -5.12 -25.67
C ARG A 630 -19.22 -5.46 -26.43
N THR A 631 -19.94 -6.49 -25.97
CA THR A 631 -21.29 -6.83 -26.43
C THR A 631 -22.19 -5.58 -26.47
N GLY A 632 -22.78 -5.31 -27.64
CA GLY A 632 -23.61 -4.12 -27.89
C GLY A 632 -22.87 -2.91 -28.46
N GLY A 633 -21.53 -2.90 -28.48
CA GLY A 633 -20.72 -1.85 -29.12
C GLY A 633 -20.55 -0.56 -28.31
N GLU A 634 -21.32 -0.35 -27.23
CA GLU A 634 -21.32 0.86 -26.41
C GLU A 634 -20.01 1.06 -25.63
N GLY A 635 -19.51 2.29 -25.59
CA GLY A 635 -18.27 2.66 -24.90
C GLY A 635 -17.90 4.13 -25.10
N LEU A 636 -16.63 4.46 -24.89
CA LEU A 636 -16.06 5.79 -25.12
C LEU A 636 -14.85 5.65 -26.05
N TYR A 637 -14.99 6.06 -27.31
CA TYR A 637 -13.98 5.83 -28.33
C TYR A 637 -13.56 7.15 -28.95
N LEU A 638 -12.30 7.54 -28.76
CA LEU A 638 -11.77 8.87 -29.02
C LEU A 638 -10.75 8.84 -30.17
N ILE A 639 -10.97 9.68 -31.18
CA ILE A 639 -9.97 9.99 -32.21
C ILE A 639 -9.46 11.40 -31.97
N SER A 640 -8.13 11.54 -31.88
CA SER A 640 -7.45 12.82 -31.68
C SER A 640 -6.50 13.07 -32.85
N GLN A 641 -6.68 14.15 -33.61
CA GLN A 641 -5.87 14.45 -34.79
C GLN A 641 -5.70 15.96 -34.96
N ALA A 642 -4.47 16.43 -35.19
CA ALA A 642 -4.14 17.86 -35.37
C ALA A 642 -4.74 18.81 -34.29
N GLY A 643 -4.85 18.35 -33.04
CA GLY A 643 -5.46 19.10 -31.93
C GLY A 643 -7.00 19.10 -31.89
N ALA A 644 -7.66 18.40 -32.81
CA ALA A 644 -9.11 18.18 -32.78
C ALA A 644 -9.44 16.80 -32.19
N HIS A 645 -10.32 16.80 -31.18
CA HIS A 645 -10.80 15.61 -30.48
C HIS A 645 -12.23 15.27 -30.92
N ARG A 646 -12.49 14.00 -31.28
CA ARG A 646 -13.83 13.51 -31.57
C ARG A 646 -14.12 12.22 -30.80
N LEU A 647 -15.07 12.32 -29.88
CA LEU A 647 -15.61 11.20 -29.10
C LEU A 647 -16.78 10.55 -29.83
N HIS A 648 -16.80 9.22 -29.84
CA HIS A 648 -17.88 8.36 -30.30
C HIS A 648 -18.35 7.48 -29.13
N THR A 649 -19.67 7.27 -29.03
CA THR A 649 -20.27 6.42 -27.97
C THR A 649 -20.50 4.97 -28.40
N THR A 650 -20.28 4.64 -29.67
CA THR A 650 -20.38 3.29 -30.23
C THR A 650 -19.16 2.95 -31.07
N PHE A 651 -18.71 1.69 -31.02
CA PHE A 651 -17.51 1.27 -31.73
C PHE A 651 -17.67 1.32 -33.26
N ALA A 652 -18.89 1.11 -33.78
CA ALA A 652 -19.16 1.21 -35.21
C ALA A 652 -18.91 2.63 -35.76
N GLY A 653 -19.43 3.68 -35.10
CA GLY A 653 -19.20 5.06 -35.54
C GLY A 653 -17.74 5.49 -35.45
N PHE A 654 -17.02 4.99 -34.43
CA PHE A 654 -15.58 5.14 -34.30
C PHE A 654 -14.81 4.43 -35.43
N ALA A 655 -15.16 3.18 -35.73
CA ALA A 655 -14.54 2.38 -36.77
C ALA A 655 -14.72 3.02 -38.15
N ASP A 656 -15.91 3.55 -38.45
CA ASP A 656 -16.20 4.23 -39.72
C ASP A 656 -15.38 5.54 -39.87
N ASP A 657 -15.31 6.38 -38.83
CA ASP A 657 -14.52 7.63 -38.84
C ASP A 657 -13.00 7.37 -38.91
N LEU A 658 -12.53 6.32 -38.22
CA LEU A 658 -11.13 5.91 -38.26
C LEU A 658 -10.75 5.33 -39.63
N ALA A 659 -11.61 4.50 -40.23
CA ALA A 659 -11.40 3.93 -41.57
C ALA A 659 -11.31 5.03 -42.65
N VAL A 660 -12.15 6.06 -42.57
CA VAL A 660 -12.08 7.21 -43.48
C VAL A 660 -10.73 7.94 -43.35
N ARG A 661 -10.28 8.25 -42.13
CA ARG A 661 -9.02 8.98 -41.90
C ARG A 661 -7.79 8.20 -42.36
N LEU A 662 -7.76 6.89 -42.11
CA LEU A 662 -6.71 6.02 -42.64
C LEU A 662 -6.72 5.99 -44.18
N GLY A 663 -7.91 5.98 -44.79
CA GLY A 663 -8.08 6.08 -46.25
C GLY A 663 -7.65 7.44 -46.84
N ASP A 664 -7.83 8.53 -46.09
CA ASP A 664 -7.35 9.87 -46.42
C ASP A 664 -5.83 10.05 -46.16
N GLY A 665 -5.15 9.03 -45.62
CA GLY A 665 -3.70 9.00 -45.42
C GLY A 665 -3.19 9.49 -44.06
N ALA A 666 -4.06 9.60 -43.05
CA ALA A 666 -3.68 9.97 -41.68
C ALA A 666 -2.81 8.87 -41.02
N LEU A 667 -1.72 9.28 -40.38
CA LEU A 667 -0.77 8.36 -39.74
C LEU A 667 -1.09 8.19 -38.26
N VAL A 668 -1.12 6.95 -37.75
CA VAL A 668 -1.31 6.67 -36.32
C VAL A 668 0.01 6.83 -35.58
N ARG A 669 0.04 7.69 -34.57
CA ARG A 669 1.18 7.88 -33.67
C ARG A 669 1.06 7.03 -32.42
N GLN A 670 -0.15 6.92 -31.86
CA GLN A 670 -0.38 6.23 -30.59
C GLN A 670 -1.79 5.65 -30.51
N LEU A 671 -1.90 4.51 -29.83
CA LEU A 671 -3.15 3.87 -29.46
C LEU A 671 -3.11 3.54 -27.96
N ALA A 672 -4.23 3.78 -27.27
CA ALA A 672 -4.49 3.27 -25.93
C ALA A 672 -5.85 2.59 -25.88
N ALA A 673 -5.98 1.49 -25.14
CA ALA A 673 -7.26 0.84 -24.89
C ALA A 673 -7.28 0.21 -23.49
N SER A 674 -8.48 -0.05 -22.95
CA SER A 674 -8.58 -0.83 -21.70
C SER A 674 -9.78 -1.78 -21.64
N GLY A 675 -9.60 -2.88 -20.90
CA GLY A 675 -10.58 -3.96 -20.75
C GLY A 675 -9.90 -5.31 -20.49
N PRO A 676 -10.65 -6.43 -20.37
CA PRO A 676 -10.07 -7.75 -20.31
C PRO A 676 -9.19 -8.05 -21.53
N PHE A 677 -8.05 -8.70 -21.29
CA PHE A 677 -7.09 -9.13 -22.32
C PHE A 677 -6.89 -10.65 -22.24
N ASP A 678 -6.90 -11.28 -23.40
CA ASP A 678 -6.59 -12.71 -23.59
C ASP A 678 -5.24 -12.81 -24.32
N ASP A 679 -4.23 -13.31 -23.61
CA ASP A 679 -2.86 -13.47 -24.13
C ASP A 679 -2.77 -14.50 -25.25
N ALA A 680 -3.55 -15.58 -25.16
CA ALA A 680 -3.51 -16.68 -26.13
C ALA A 680 -4.11 -16.31 -27.49
N THR A 681 -4.91 -15.23 -27.55
CA THR A 681 -5.43 -14.66 -28.81
C THR A 681 -5.01 -13.21 -29.05
N ALA A 682 -4.07 -12.68 -28.23
CA ALA A 682 -3.63 -11.29 -28.19
C ALA A 682 -4.78 -10.25 -28.24
N ARG A 683 -5.92 -10.56 -27.61
CA ARG A 683 -7.20 -9.88 -27.85
C ARG A 683 -7.68 -9.09 -26.64
N MET A 684 -7.84 -7.78 -26.79
CA MET A 684 -8.50 -6.94 -25.80
C MET A 684 -9.99 -6.77 -26.13
N THR A 685 -10.87 -7.07 -25.17
CA THR A 685 -12.29 -6.72 -25.25
C THR A 685 -12.52 -5.39 -24.56
N SER A 686 -12.77 -4.33 -25.32
CA SER A 686 -12.72 -2.95 -24.83
C SER A 686 -14.03 -2.19 -24.90
N GLY A 687 -14.24 -1.30 -23.93
CA GLY A 687 -15.23 -0.22 -23.96
C GLY A 687 -14.60 1.17 -23.91
N PHE A 688 -13.27 1.27 -24.01
CA PHE A 688 -12.53 2.53 -24.04
C PHE A 688 -11.32 2.41 -24.97
N VAL A 689 -11.30 3.20 -26.04
CA VAL A 689 -10.17 3.25 -27.00
C VAL A 689 -9.86 4.72 -27.31
N MET A 690 -8.59 5.07 -27.34
CA MET A 690 -8.08 6.33 -27.84
C MET A 690 -7.08 6.08 -28.96
N VAL A 691 -7.22 6.78 -30.08
CA VAL A 691 -6.25 6.78 -31.19
C VAL A 691 -5.81 8.21 -31.45
N SER A 692 -4.50 8.44 -31.46
CA SER A 692 -3.87 9.72 -31.76
C SER A 692 -3.15 9.66 -33.10
N MET A 693 -3.51 10.58 -34.00
CA MET A 693 -3.09 10.61 -35.39
C MET A 693 -2.46 11.96 -35.76
N GLU A 694 -1.70 11.96 -36.87
CA GLU A 694 -1.15 13.17 -37.51
C GLU A 694 -2.08 13.73 -38.59
#